data_AF-A0AAV8HTI0-F1
#
_entry.id   AF-A0AAV8HTI0-F1
#
_cell.length_a   1.000
_cell.length_b   1.000
_cell.length_c   1.000
_cell.angle_alpha   90.00
_cell.angle_beta   90.00
_cell.angle_gamma   90.00
#
_symmetry.space_group_name_H-M   'P 1'
#
loop_
_entity.id
_entity.type
_entity.pdbx_description
1 polymer ?
#
loop_
_entity_poly.entity_id
_entity_poly.type
_entity_poly.pdbx_seq_one_letter_code
_entity_poly.pdbx_strand_id
1 'polypeptide(L)'
;MGRYVYLFSFLVLSTLCTSSQVSAEQLNQTQAGVLQKLFSSLQSNFSVPSSRLNNTNANPCLWKGVVCASDGSSEVVRELSFSNFGISSKKSSSLQDLFDILCSLHTLQLLDLSNNQLSSLPDSFFSNCTGLSSLKYLNLSSNVVSKQFPDFSEFGGLEVLDLSFNYLTGTIDNKLDSLTQLKSLNLTSNLLSGTIPLLSSGQKNGTLKELVLSINNFTGTIPNDIFKHRNLTLLDLSQNRLVGPLPDVFNDLSKLEVLLLNANELSGPIPKSLTNLTAFSRFAAYQNNFSGLIPIGLTNYIKVLDLSYNNLTGELPPDLLSTPTLESIDLSNNSLIGTIPWNISHHLYNLRLGWNQLYGCIPTSIGELSYLSYLELDGNKLKGEIPNELGNCKNLTLLNLASNNFESELPLGLGKLSNLVVIKLQMNNFSGRIPNKILTWVNLSTLNFSQNAFSGEIPSQISNLKKLANLNLGGNNLSGSIPSTIGDMSYLNELQLGNNKLSGIIPAMPVSLTTALNLSHNSFSGPIPSSSFVNSRELEVLDLSRNNFSGLVPVSLITLQFLTILDLSNNNLSGTLPNFHSWVNVIITGNALFSREATSNSDHLHLNSKTGNKISTVSLVVIVGSFVNGIIASFCLAFLITACLKKPVGTDNEHNRTQGTMRRLSVETPSLDRYLEMVKRWQYAARVEGPWQQRRYMTPIERYRALALYD
;
A
#
# COMPACT_ATOMS: atom_id res chain seq x y z
N MET A 1 13.62 8.41 -15.28
CA MET A 1 12.16 8.53 -15.02
C MET A 1 11.46 8.44 -16.36
N GLY A 2 10.85 7.35 -16.82
CA GLY A 2 10.23 6.20 -16.17
C GLY A 2 9.39 5.51 -17.24
N ARG A 3 9.58 4.20 -17.43
CA ARG A 3 8.78 3.36 -18.33
C ARG A 3 8.83 1.94 -17.80
N TYR A 4 7.88 1.60 -16.94
CA TYR A 4 7.40 0.24 -16.75
C TYR A 4 5.87 0.30 -16.63
N VAL A 5 5.26 0.72 -17.73
CA VAL A 5 3.95 0.21 -18.12
C VAL A 5 4.25 -1.16 -18.70
N TYR A 6 3.63 -2.23 -18.16
CA TYR A 6 3.69 -3.55 -18.77
C TYR A 6 3.12 -3.45 -20.18
N LEU A 7 4.02 -3.37 -21.17
CA LEU A 7 3.71 -3.39 -22.57
C LEU A 7 3.57 -4.86 -22.98
N PHE A 8 2.32 -5.31 -23.13
CA PHE A 8 2.01 -6.31 -24.13
C PHE A 8 2.34 -5.69 -25.50
N SER A 9 3.51 -6.03 -26.02
CA SER A 9 3.85 -5.78 -27.40
C SER A 9 4.78 -6.90 -27.87
N PHE A 10 4.19 -8.05 -28.21
CA PHE A 10 4.82 -8.91 -29.20
C PHE A 10 4.52 -8.30 -30.58
N LEU A 11 5.58 -7.85 -31.25
CA LEU A 11 5.56 -7.51 -32.67
C LEU A 11 5.05 -8.73 -33.46
N VAL A 12 3.87 -8.61 -34.03
CA VAL A 12 3.54 -9.33 -35.27
C VAL A 12 4.26 -8.55 -36.37
N LEU A 13 5.25 -9.17 -37.02
CA LEU A 13 5.82 -8.65 -38.26
C LEU A 13 4.69 -8.57 -39.30
N SER A 14 4.19 -7.37 -39.58
CA SER A 14 3.48 -7.10 -40.81
C SER A 14 4.52 -6.90 -41.91
N THR A 15 4.76 -7.95 -42.68
CA THR A 15 5.38 -7.81 -43.99
C THR A 15 4.49 -6.90 -44.84
N LEU A 16 4.93 -5.66 -45.06
CA LEU A 16 4.41 -4.76 -46.08
C LEU A 16 4.68 -5.39 -47.45
N CYS A 17 3.69 -6.08 -47.99
CA CYS A 17 3.66 -6.39 -49.43
C CYS A 17 2.71 -5.41 -50.10
N THR A 18 3.24 -4.75 -51.12
CA THR A 18 2.60 -3.76 -51.98
C THR A 18 1.27 -4.23 -52.54
N SER A 19 0.34 -3.28 -52.68
CA SER A 19 -0.98 -3.43 -53.29
C SER A 19 -0.95 -4.19 -54.62
N SER A 20 -1.48 -5.41 -54.60
CA SER A 20 -2.15 -6.03 -55.74
C SER A 20 -3.54 -6.44 -55.26
N GLN A 21 -4.59 -6.03 -55.98
CA GLN A 21 -5.96 -6.42 -55.71
C GLN A 21 -6.06 -7.95 -55.65
N VAL A 22 -6.23 -8.49 -54.43
CA VAL A 22 -6.62 -9.88 -54.20
C VAL A 22 -8.04 -9.82 -53.63
N SER A 23 -8.96 -10.53 -54.28
CA SER A 23 -10.33 -10.75 -53.84
C SER A 23 -10.38 -11.04 -52.34
N ALA A 24 -11.24 -10.35 -51.58
CA ALA A 24 -11.51 -10.70 -50.20
C ALA A 24 -11.98 -12.17 -50.15
N GLU A 25 -11.12 -13.07 -49.66
CA GLU A 25 -11.49 -14.45 -49.44
C GLU A 25 -12.61 -14.47 -48.39
N GLN A 26 -13.74 -15.05 -48.77
CA GLN A 26 -14.94 -15.03 -47.93
C GLN A 26 -14.71 -15.94 -46.71
N LEU A 27 -15.02 -15.45 -45.50
CA LEU A 27 -15.01 -16.26 -44.27
C LEU A 27 -15.73 -17.59 -44.53
N ASN A 28 -15.09 -18.69 -44.13
CA ASN A 28 -15.65 -20.03 -44.26
C ASN A 28 -17.12 -20.03 -43.75
N GLN A 29 -18.06 -20.42 -44.63
CA GLN A 29 -19.51 -20.33 -44.35
C GLN A 29 -19.92 -21.09 -43.09
N THR A 30 -19.22 -22.19 -42.78
CA THR A 30 -19.44 -22.95 -41.54
C THR A 30 -19.08 -22.11 -40.31
N GLN A 31 -17.94 -21.41 -40.32
CA GLN A 31 -17.51 -20.55 -39.21
C GLN A 31 -18.37 -19.29 -39.08
N ALA A 32 -18.82 -18.72 -40.20
CA ALA A 32 -19.78 -17.62 -40.19
C ALA A 32 -21.08 -18.01 -39.48
N GLY A 33 -21.60 -19.23 -39.75
CA GLY A 33 -22.78 -19.77 -39.07
C GLY A 33 -22.55 -20.03 -37.57
N VAL A 34 -21.35 -20.48 -37.18
CA VAL A 34 -20.99 -20.66 -35.76
C VAL A 34 -20.93 -19.32 -35.03
N LEU A 35 -20.33 -18.28 -35.62
CA LEU A 35 -20.28 -16.95 -35.02
C LEU A 35 -21.67 -16.33 -34.86
N GLN A 36 -22.56 -16.51 -35.84
CA GLN A 36 -23.95 -16.07 -35.71
C GLN A 36 -24.63 -16.73 -34.51
N LYS A 37 -24.51 -18.05 -34.35
CA LYS A 37 -25.04 -18.77 -33.18
C LYS A 37 -24.43 -18.27 -31.87
N LEU A 38 -23.12 -18.01 -31.84
CA LEU A 38 -22.40 -17.50 -30.68
C LEU A 38 -22.95 -16.14 -30.22
N PHE A 39 -23.06 -15.19 -31.15
CA PHE A 39 -23.56 -13.85 -30.84
C PHE A 39 -25.05 -13.84 -30.50
N SER A 40 -25.86 -14.67 -31.15
CA SER A 40 -27.26 -14.87 -30.76
C SER A 40 -27.36 -15.39 -29.33
N SER A 41 -26.54 -16.38 -28.95
CA SER A 41 -26.49 -16.92 -27.58
C SER A 41 -26.06 -15.83 -26.57
N LEU A 42 -25.03 -15.03 -26.86
CA LEU A 42 -24.60 -13.92 -26.01
C LEU A 42 -25.71 -12.88 -25.78
N GLN A 43 -26.50 -12.59 -26.81
CA GLN A 43 -27.60 -11.63 -26.72
C GLN A 43 -28.82 -12.20 -25.99
N SER A 44 -29.23 -13.44 -26.30
CA SER A 44 -30.44 -14.05 -25.74
C SER A 44 -30.23 -14.60 -24.34
N ASN A 45 -29.14 -15.32 -24.12
CA ASN A 45 -28.94 -16.12 -22.90
C ASN A 45 -28.16 -15.36 -21.82
N PHE A 46 -27.31 -14.41 -22.21
CA PHE A 46 -26.43 -13.67 -21.30
C PHE A 46 -26.79 -12.19 -21.18
N SER A 47 -27.83 -11.72 -21.89
CA SER A 47 -28.32 -10.34 -21.87
C SER A 47 -27.24 -9.29 -22.14
N VAL A 48 -26.24 -9.65 -22.97
CA VAL A 48 -25.19 -8.71 -23.36
C VAL A 48 -25.82 -7.63 -24.25
N PRO A 49 -25.70 -6.33 -23.91
CA PRO A 49 -26.29 -5.26 -24.71
C PRO A 49 -25.76 -5.27 -26.15
N SER A 50 -26.64 -5.06 -27.14
CA SER A 50 -26.26 -5.03 -28.56
C SER A 50 -25.18 -3.97 -28.87
N SER A 51 -25.17 -2.88 -28.11
CA SER A 51 -24.14 -1.84 -28.20
C SER A 51 -22.74 -2.34 -27.85
N ARG A 52 -22.62 -3.41 -27.05
CA ARG A 52 -21.33 -4.04 -26.71
C ARG A 52 -20.87 -5.07 -27.73
N LEU A 53 -21.79 -5.70 -28.47
CA LEU A 53 -21.49 -6.74 -29.46
C LEU A 53 -21.10 -6.18 -30.83
N ASN A 54 -21.73 -5.08 -31.27
CA ASN A 54 -21.50 -4.45 -32.58
C ASN A 54 -21.42 -5.46 -33.75
N ASN A 55 -22.49 -6.25 -33.93
CA ASN A 55 -22.57 -7.37 -34.87
C ASN A 55 -23.51 -7.11 -36.06
N THR A 56 -23.71 -5.85 -36.45
CA THR A 56 -24.62 -5.46 -37.55
C THR A 56 -24.01 -5.61 -38.94
N ASN A 57 -22.69 -5.77 -39.04
CA ASN A 57 -22.01 -5.95 -40.31
C ASN A 57 -22.25 -7.36 -40.86
N ALA A 58 -22.43 -7.49 -42.18
CA ALA A 58 -22.59 -8.77 -42.85
C ALA A 58 -21.34 -9.68 -42.76
N ASN A 59 -20.15 -9.09 -42.61
CA ASN A 59 -18.91 -9.82 -42.38
C ASN A 59 -18.62 -9.97 -40.86
N PRO A 60 -18.67 -11.19 -40.29
CA PRO A 60 -18.38 -11.44 -38.88
C PRO A 60 -16.96 -11.08 -38.44
N CYS A 61 -16.00 -11.02 -39.36
CA CYS A 61 -14.62 -10.61 -39.07
C CYS A 61 -14.50 -9.11 -38.72
N LEU A 62 -15.56 -8.33 -38.94
CA LEU A 62 -15.66 -6.93 -38.54
C LEU A 62 -16.44 -6.73 -37.24
N TRP A 63 -16.90 -7.81 -36.61
CA TRP A 63 -17.60 -7.74 -35.33
C TRP A 63 -16.62 -7.46 -34.20
N LYS A 64 -17.10 -6.78 -33.16
CA LYS A 64 -16.24 -6.43 -32.04
C LYS A 64 -15.75 -7.69 -31.32
N GLY A 65 -14.44 -7.80 -31.17
CA GLY A 65 -13.80 -8.93 -30.49
C GLY A 65 -13.60 -10.16 -31.37
N VAL A 66 -13.81 -10.09 -32.69
CA VAL A 66 -13.52 -11.18 -33.63
C VAL A 66 -12.34 -10.79 -34.51
N VAL A 67 -11.35 -11.67 -34.62
CA VAL A 67 -10.23 -11.52 -35.57
C VAL A 67 -10.15 -12.75 -36.45
N CYS A 68 -10.15 -12.52 -37.76
CA CYS A 68 -9.96 -13.55 -38.77
C CYS A 68 -8.59 -13.43 -39.43
N ALA A 69 -8.05 -14.55 -39.91
CA ALA A 69 -6.85 -14.58 -40.73
C ALA A 69 -7.00 -15.66 -41.82
N SER A 70 -6.33 -15.47 -42.96
CA SER A 70 -6.29 -16.49 -44.01
C SER A 70 -5.56 -17.75 -43.52
N ASP A 71 -6.11 -18.92 -43.83
CA ASP A 71 -5.44 -20.22 -43.67
C ASP A 71 -4.76 -20.71 -44.95
N GLY A 72 -4.67 -19.86 -45.97
CA GLY A 72 -4.16 -20.17 -47.30
C GLY A 72 -5.23 -20.57 -48.32
N SER A 73 -6.46 -20.85 -47.88
CA SER A 73 -7.60 -21.23 -48.74
C SER A 73 -8.88 -20.43 -48.46
N SER A 74 -9.07 -19.95 -47.23
CA SER A 74 -10.18 -19.09 -46.83
C SER A 74 -9.82 -18.26 -45.59
N GLU A 75 -10.57 -17.19 -45.32
CA GLU A 75 -10.53 -16.52 -44.02
C GLU A 75 -11.15 -17.43 -42.94
N VAL A 76 -10.47 -17.56 -41.81
CA VAL A 76 -10.94 -18.32 -40.63
C VAL A 76 -10.78 -17.51 -39.35
N VAL A 77 -11.63 -17.78 -38.35
CA VAL A 77 -11.59 -17.16 -37.03
C VAL A 77 -10.36 -17.64 -36.26
N ARG A 78 -9.54 -16.70 -35.78
CA ARG A 78 -8.34 -16.97 -34.99
C ARG A 78 -8.44 -16.47 -33.56
N GLU A 79 -9.14 -15.37 -33.33
CA GLU A 79 -9.20 -14.76 -32.01
C GLU A 79 -10.62 -14.34 -31.67
N LEU A 80 -11.01 -14.63 -30.43
CA LEU A 80 -12.23 -14.15 -29.80
C LEU A 80 -11.89 -13.47 -28.49
N SER A 81 -12.22 -12.19 -28.38
CA SER A 81 -11.98 -11.38 -27.19
C SER A 81 -13.25 -10.67 -26.75
N PHE A 82 -13.91 -11.23 -25.75
CA PHE A 82 -15.13 -10.71 -25.12
C PHE A 82 -14.87 -10.20 -23.69
N SER A 83 -13.70 -9.60 -23.47
CA SER A 83 -13.37 -9.02 -22.17
C SER A 83 -14.27 -7.83 -21.83
N ASN A 84 -14.81 -7.79 -20.59
CA ASN A 84 -15.68 -6.72 -20.10
C ASN A 84 -17.02 -6.58 -20.88
N PHE A 85 -17.52 -7.68 -21.45
CA PHE A 85 -18.82 -7.69 -22.12
C PHE A 85 -19.99 -7.75 -21.12
N GLY A 86 -19.72 -8.09 -19.86
CA GLY A 86 -20.74 -8.28 -18.82
C GLY A 86 -21.46 -9.61 -18.97
N ILE A 87 -20.77 -10.61 -19.52
CA ILE A 87 -21.30 -11.96 -19.70
C ILE A 87 -21.55 -12.53 -18.31
N SER A 88 -22.83 -12.68 -17.95
CA SER A 88 -23.26 -13.19 -16.65
C SER A 88 -24.23 -14.35 -16.85
N SER A 89 -24.07 -15.39 -16.05
CA SER A 89 -24.92 -16.57 -16.13
C SER A 89 -25.76 -16.73 -14.87
N LYS A 90 -27.08 -16.81 -15.05
CA LYS A 90 -28.02 -17.24 -14.00
C LYS A 90 -28.32 -18.75 -14.04
N LYS A 91 -27.94 -19.45 -15.13
CA LYS A 91 -28.22 -20.88 -15.35
C LYS A 91 -27.00 -21.59 -15.93
N SER A 92 -26.61 -22.71 -15.32
CA SER A 92 -25.46 -23.53 -15.75
C SER A 92 -25.57 -24.02 -17.20
N SER A 93 -26.79 -24.30 -17.69
CA SER A 93 -27.03 -24.77 -19.05
C SER A 93 -26.64 -23.74 -20.12
N SER A 94 -26.82 -22.44 -19.85
CA SER A 94 -26.46 -21.40 -20.80
C SER A 94 -24.94 -21.30 -21.00
N LEU A 95 -24.15 -21.56 -19.94
CA LEU A 95 -22.70 -21.63 -20.03
C LEU A 95 -22.25 -22.85 -20.83
N GLN A 96 -22.88 -24.00 -20.60
CA GLN A 96 -22.65 -25.21 -21.38
C GLN A 96 -22.83 -24.93 -22.88
N ASP A 97 -23.97 -24.35 -23.28
CA ASP A 97 -24.26 -24.01 -24.68
C ASP A 97 -23.21 -23.06 -25.28
N LEU A 98 -22.75 -22.06 -24.51
CA LEU A 98 -21.72 -21.13 -24.95
C LEU A 98 -20.41 -21.85 -25.27
N PHE A 99 -19.94 -22.69 -24.34
CA PHE A 99 -18.68 -23.41 -24.51
C PHE A 99 -18.78 -24.50 -25.60
N ASP A 100 -19.92 -25.15 -25.77
CA ASP A 100 -20.13 -26.11 -26.87
C ASP A 100 -20.05 -25.43 -28.24
N ILE A 101 -20.58 -24.20 -28.38
CA ILE A 101 -20.43 -23.41 -29.60
C ILE A 101 -18.95 -23.05 -29.82
N LEU A 102 -18.24 -22.61 -28.79
CA LEU A 102 -16.81 -22.27 -28.87
C LEU A 102 -15.96 -23.49 -29.28
N CYS A 103 -16.27 -24.68 -28.78
CA CYS A 103 -15.59 -25.93 -29.12
C CYS A 103 -15.66 -26.29 -30.61
N SER A 104 -16.61 -25.74 -31.36
CA SER A 104 -16.70 -25.96 -32.81
C SER A 104 -15.74 -25.10 -33.65
N LEU A 105 -15.05 -24.13 -33.04
CA LEU A 105 -14.11 -23.23 -33.71
C LEU A 105 -12.68 -23.80 -33.72
N HIS A 106 -12.44 -24.77 -34.60
CA HIS A 106 -11.20 -25.55 -34.62
C HIS A 106 -9.91 -24.75 -34.91
N THR A 107 -10.06 -23.58 -35.53
CA THR A 107 -8.95 -22.71 -35.92
C THR A 107 -8.62 -21.65 -34.87
N LEU A 108 -9.38 -21.58 -33.78
CA LEU A 108 -9.25 -20.58 -32.73
C LEU A 108 -7.91 -20.76 -31.99
N GLN A 109 -7.17 -19.67 -31.88
CA GLN A 109 -5.86 -19.60 -31.21
C GLN A 109 -5.92 -18.78 -29.93
N LEU A 110 -6.83 -17.79 -29.85
CA LEU A 110 -7.00 -16.94 -28.68
C LEU A 110 -8.45 -16.88 -28.25
N LEU A 111 -8.69 -17.12 -26.96
CA LEU A 111 -9.98 -16.91 -26.30
C LEU A 111 -9.79 -16.08 -25.03
N ASP A 112 -10.38 -14.88 -25.01
CA ASP A 112 -10.42 -14.00 -23.86
C ASP A 112 -11.87 -13.74 -23.43
N LEU A 113 -12.22 -14.24 -22.24
CA LEU A 113 -13.50 -14.00 -21.57
C LEU A 113 -13.32 -13.28 -20.22
N SER A 114 -12.22 -12.54 -20.06
CA SER A 114 -11.88 -11.88 -18.80
C SER A 114 -12.84 -10.75 -18.41
N ASN A 115 -12.81 -10.33 -17.15
CA ASN A 115 -13.61 -9.20 -16.65
C ASN A 115 -15.12 -9.38 -16.90
N ASN A 116 -15.63 -10.58 -16.66
CA ASN A 116 -17.04 -10.91 -16.81
C ASN A 116 -17.60 -11.46 -15.47
N GLN A 117 -18.74 -12.14 -15.50
CA GLN A 117 -19.40 -12.70 -14.31
C GLN A 117 -19.69 -14.20 -14.53
N LEU A 118 -18.73 -14.93 -15.13
CA LEU A 118 -18.82 -16.37 -15.30
C LEU A 118 -18.72 -17.04 -13.92
N SER A 119 -19.71 -17.86 -13.54
CA SER A 119 -19.80 -18.51 -12.23
C SER A 119 -19.25 -19.93 -12.19
N SER A 120 -19.15 -20.58 -13.34
CA SER A 120 -18.64 -21.95 -13.46
C SER A 120 -18.02 -22.18 -14.84
N LEU A 121 -17.18 -23.21 -14.93
CA LEU A 121 -16.66 -23.73 -16.20
C LEU A 121 -17.22 -25.15 -16.41
N PRO A 122 -17.87 -25.44 -17.55
CA PRO A 122 -18.47 -26.76 -17.78
C PRO A 122 -17.41 -27.86 -17.89
N ASP A 123 -17.65 -29.03 -17.31
CA ASP A 123 -16.67 -30.15 -17.36
C ASP A 123 -16.42 -30.65 -18.78
N SER A 124 -17.45 -30.62 -19.63
CA SER A 124 -17.33 -31.02 -21.04
C SER A 124 -16.35 -30.14 -21.82
N PHE A 125 -16.15 -28.88 -21.40
CA PHE A 125 -15.18 -28.00 -22.02
C PHE A 125 -13.76 -28.53 -21.84
N PHE A 126 -13.49 -29.24 -20.73
CA PHE A 126 -12.19 -29.83 -20.44
C PHE A 126 -12.09 -31.29 -20.91
N SER A 127 -13.18 -32.05 -20.86
CA SER A 127 -13.14 -33.49 -21.20
C SER A 127 -13.42 -33.81 -22.67
N ASN A 128 -14.23 -33.00 -23.37
CA ASN A 128 -14.79 -33.36 -24.68
C ASN A 128 -14.51 -32.32 -25.78
N CYS A 129 -13.87 -31.20 -25.46
CA CYS A 129 -13.63 -30.10 -26.39
C CYS A 129 -12.39 -30.32 -27.27
N THR A 130 -12.39 -31.39 -28.08
CA THR A 130 -11.24 -31.71 -28.97
C THR A 130 -11.01 -30.65 -30.06
N GLY A 131 -12.01 -29.82 -30.33
CA GLY A 131 -11.93 -28.80 -31.37
C GLY A 131 -10.93 -27.68 -31.06
N LEU A 132 -10.65 -27.37 -29.80
CA LEU A 132 -9.74 -26.27 -29.43
C LEU A 132 -8.26 -26.69 -29.34
N SER A 133 -7.86 -27.73 -30.05
CA SER A 133 -6.45 -28.18 -30.10
C SER A 133 -5.48 -27.12 -30.65
N SER A 134 -5.96 -26.15 -31.42
CA SER A 134 -5.17 -25.00 -31.92
C SER A 134 -5.02 -23.87 -30.90
N LEU A 135 -5.69 -23.93 -29.75
CA LEU A 135 -5.76 -22.84 -28.78
C LEU A 135 -4.39 -22.64 -28.11
N LYS A 136 -3.91 -21.40 -28.15
CA LYS A 136 -2.61 -20.98 -27.60
C LYS A 136 -2.77 -20.03 -26.42
N TYR A 137 -3.85 -19.27 -26.38
CA TYR A 137 -4.10 -18.28 -25.34
C TYR A 137 -5.51 -18.45 -24.79
N LEU A 138 -5.60 -18.67 -23.48
CA LEU A 138 -6.85 -18.73 -22.75
C LEU A 138 -6.82 -17.78 -21.55
N ASN A 139 -7.71 -16.79 -21.55
CA ASN A 139 -7.87 -15.85 -20.46
C ASN A 139 -9.31 -15.87 -19.93
N LEU A 140 -9.46 -16.36 -18.70
CA LEU A 140 -10.72 -16.40 -17.95
C LEU A 140 -10.64 -15.55 -16.67
N SER A 141 -9.67 -14.63 -16.59
CA SER A 141 -9.40 -13.85 -15.38
C SER A 141 -10.52 -12.89 -15.00
N SER A 142 -10.58 -12.49 -13.72
CA SER A 142 -11.56 -11.52 -13.21
C SER A 142 -13.00 -11.94 -13.53
N ASN A 143 -13.34 -13.16 -13.12
CA ASN A 143 -14.68 -13.72 -13.17
C ASN A 143 -15.11 -14.13 -11.75
N VAL A 144 -16.16 -14.94 -11.61
CA VAL A 144 -16.64 -15.46 -10.33
C VAL A 144 -16.65 -16.99 -10.34
N VAL A 145 -15.71 -17.62 -11.05
CA VAL A 145 -15.65 -19.08 -11.23
C VAL A 145 -15.32 -19.73 -9.88
N SER A 146 -16.27 -20.46 -9.32
CA SER A 146 -16.13 -21.14 -8.01
C SER A 146 -16.22 -22.65 -8.16
N LYS A 147 -15.14 -23.30 -8.61
CA LYS A 147 -15.05 -24.75 -8.82
C LYS A 147 -13.67 -25.27 -8.46
N GLN A 148 -13.54 -26.58 -8.28
CA GLN A 148 -12.22 -27.22 -8.26
C GLN A 148 -11.44 -26.88 -9.53
N PHE A 149 -10.12 -26.77 -9.39
CA PHE A 149 -9.22 -26.50 -10.51
C PHE A 149 -9.41 -27.54 -11.64
N PRO A 150 -9.67 -27.11 -12.88
CA PRO A 150 -9.97 -28.01 -13.98
C PRO A 150 -8.72 -28.71 -14.55
N ASP A 151 -8.95 -29.83 -15.24
CA ASP A 151 -7.90 -30.60 -15.92
C ASP A 151 -7.64 -30.03 -17.32
N PHE A 152 -6.40 -29.63 -17.60
CA PHE A 152 -6.00 -29.07 -18.89
C PHE A 152 -5.27 -30.07 -19.80
N SER A 153 -5.38 -31.37 -19.50
CA SER A 153 -4.70 -32.43 -20.25
C SER A 153 -4.89 -32.33 -21.78
N GLU A 154 -6.08 -31.96 -22.25
CA GLU A 154 -6.43 -31.82 -23.68
C GLU A 154 -5.92 -30.53 -24.35
N PHE A 155 -5.35 -29.58 -23.60
CA PHE A 155 -4.93 -28.26 -24.09
C PHE A 155 -3.42 -28.14 -24.28
N GLY A 156 -2.73 -29.20 -24.70
CA GLY A 156 -1.26 -29.26 -24.77
C GLY A 156 -0.58 -28.20 -25.66
N GLY A 157 -1.33 -27.52 -26.54
CA GLY A 157 -0.88 -26.40 -27.37
C GLY A 157 -0.87 -25.03 -26.69
N LEU A 158 -1.39 -24.91 -25.46
CA LEU A 158 -1.47 -23.63 -24.75
C LEU A 158 -0.07 -23.05 -24.46
N GLU A 159 0.08 -21.78 -24.82
CA GLU A 159 1.24 -20.95 -24.52
C GLU A 159 0.96 -19.99 -23.36
N VAL A 160 -0.29 -19.56 -23.18
CA VAL A 160 -0.71 -18.67 -22.08
C VAL A 160 -2.00 -19.15 -21.45
N LEU A 161 -2.01 -19.27 -20.13
CA LEU A 161 -3.19 -19.59 -19.33
C LEU A 161 -3.33 -18.57 -18.18
N ASP A 162 -4.40 -17.78 -18.22
CA ASP A 162 -4.75 -16.86 -17.15
C ASP A 162 -6.13 -17.20 -16.55
N LEU A 163 -6.11 -17.63 -15.29
CA LEU A 163 -7.30 -17.91 -14.48
C LEU A 163 -7.35 -17.03 -13.22
N SER A 164 -6.59 -15.94 -13.20
CA SER A 164 -6.45 -15.07 -12.02
C SER A 164 -7.76 -14.38 -11.62
N PHE A 165 -7.88 -13.96 -10.36
CA PHE A 165 -9.06 -13.27 -9.82
C PHE A 165 -10.35 -14.07 -10.05
N ASN A 166 -10.36 -15.30 -9.55
CA ASN A 166 -11.51 -16.19 -9.51
C ASN A 166 -11.63 -16.81 -8.10
N TYR A 167 -12.53 -17.78 -7.93
CA TYR A 167 -12.71 -18.51 -6.67
C TYR A 167 -12.37 -19.99 -6.85
N LEU A 168 -11.37 -20.31 -7.68
CA LEU A 168 -10.95 -21.69 -7.93
C LEU A 168 -10.38 -22.31 -6.65
N THR A 169 -10.75 -23.56 -6.37
CA THR A 169 -10.37 -24.29 -5.15
C THR A 169 -9.67 -25.61 -5.48
N GLY A 170 -9.19 -26.30 -4.45
CA GLY A 170 -8.56 -27.62 -4.59
C GLY A 170 -7.08 -27.54 -4.99
N THR A 171 -6.54 -28.68 -5.43
CA THR A 171 -5.14 -28.86 -5.82
C THR A 171 -4.98 -28.86 -7.34
N ILE A 172 -3.78 -28.47 -7.78
CA ILE A 172 -3.40 -28.50 -9.20
C ILE A 172 -2.86 -29.89 -9.59
N ASP A 173 -2.01 -30.50 -8.75
CA ASP A 173 -1.40 -31.82 -8.98
C ASP A 173 -0.86 -31.97 -10.42
N ASN A 174 -1.26 -33.01 -11.14
CA ASN A 174 -0.84 -33.34 -12.50
C ASN A 174 -1.70 -32.69 -13.61
N LYS A 175 -2.66 -31.84 -13.26
CA LYS A 175 -3.66 -31.26 -14.20
C LYS A 175 -3.07 -30.31 -15.25
N LEU A 176 -1.78 -29.95 -15.12
CA LEU A 176 -1.06 -29.07 -16.04
C LEU A 176 0.11 -29.77 -16.74
N ASP A 177 0.33 -31.07 -16.50
CA ASP A 177 1.55 -31.76 -16.96
C ASP A 177 1.67 -31.83 -18.48
N SER A 178 0.54 -31.83 -19.20
CA SER A 178 0.49 -31.86 -20.67
C SER A 178 0.84 -30.52 -21.34
N LEU A 179 0.86 -29.41 -20.60
CA LEU A 179 1.03 -28.05 -21.11
C LEU A 179 2.51 -27.73 -21.42
N THR A 180 3.11 -28.55 -22.27
CA THR A 180 4.54 -28.49 -22.60
C THR A 180 4.97 -27.25 -23.38
N GLN A 181 4.02 -26.50 -23.96
CA GLN A 181 4.26 -25.25 -24.70
C GLN A 181 4.03 -23.99 -23.84
N LEU A 182 3.66 -24.17 -22.56
CA LEU A 182 3.25 -23.07 -21.69
C LEU A 182 4.41 -22.09 -21.45
N LYS A 183 4.17 -20.81 -21.73
CA LYS A 183 5.09 -19.69 -21.53
C LYS A 183 4.68 -18.83 -20.35
N SER A 184 3.38 -18.68 -20.10
CA SER A 184 2.86 -17.90 -18.97
C SER A 184 1.71 -18.61 -18.29
N LEU A 185 1.80 -18.76 -16.97
CA LEU A 185 0.75 -19.27 -16.10
C LEU A 185 0.44 -18.24 -15.03
N ASN A 186 -0.81 -17.75 -15.00
CA ASN A 186 -1.27 -16.82 -13.99
C ASN A 186 -2.52 -17.35 -13.27
N LEU A 187 -2.35 -17.68 -11.99
CA LEU A 187 -3.39 -18.21 -11.10
C LEU A 187 -3.64 -17.28 -9.90
N THR A 188 -3.17 -16.03 -9.97
CA THR A 188 -3.24 -15.04 -8.89
C THR A 188 -4.64 -14.91 -8.30
N SER A 189 -4.76 -14.73 -6.98
CA SER A 189 -6.03 -14.40 -6.31
C SER A 189 -7.12 -15.46 -6.57
N ASN A 190 -6.85 -16.68 -6.10
CA ASN A 190 -7.79 -17.79 -6.04
C ASN A 190 -7.77 -18.41 -4.63
N LEU A 191 -8.43 -19.57 -4.45
CA LEU A 191 -8.46 -20.34 -3.21
C LEU A 191 -7.73 -21.69 -3.38
N LEU A 192 -6.72 -21.74 -4.26
CA LEU A 192 -5.99 -22.97 -4.57
C LEU A 192 -5.12 -23.38 -3.40
N SER A 193 -4.96 -24.68 -3.21
CA SER A 193 -4.26 -25.29 -2.07
C SER A 193 -3.36 -26.44 -2.51
N GLY A 194 -2.67 -27.08 -1.56
CA GLY A 194 -1.67 -28.12 -1.84
C GLY A 194 -0.28 -27.54 -2.02
N THR A 195 0.62 -28.28 -2.67
CA THR A 195 1.98 -27.81 -2.98
C THR A 195 2.02 -27.05 -4.30
N ILE A 196 3.08 -26.28 -4.53
CA ILE A 196 3.32 -25.66 -5.84
C ILE A 196 3.35 -26.77 -6.91
N PRO A 197 2.63 -26.63 -8.04
CA PRO A 197 2.57 -27.65 -9.07
C PRO A 197 3.95 -27.91 -9.69
N LEU A 198 4.26 -29.18 -9.91
CA LEU A 198 5.42 -29.61 -10.66
C LEU A 198 5.10 -29.50 -12.15
N LEU A 199 5.35 -28.34 -12.74
CA LEU A 199 5.08 -28.12 -14.16
C LEU A 199 6.01 -29.00 -15.01
N SER A 200 5.48 -30.14 -15.46
CA SER A 200 6.14 -31.17 -16.27
C SER A 200 7.50 -31.64 -15.70
N SER A 201 7.45 -32.51 -14.69
CA SER A 201 8.64 -33.22 -14.19
C SER A 201 9.37 -33.92 -15.37
N GLY A 202 10.56 -33.45 -15.72
CA GLY A 202 11.43 -34.09 -16.73
C GLY A 202 11.84 -33.24 -17.93
N GLN A 203 11.22 -32.09 -18.20
CA GLN A 203 11.69 -31.20 -19.26
C GLN A 203 12.79 -30.26 -18.77
N LYS A 204 14.06 -30.62 -19.04
CA LYS A 204 15.27 -29.83 -18.69
C LYS A 204 15.36 -28.43 -19.35
N ASN A 205 14.36 -28.00 -20.10
CA ASN A 205 14.40 -26.75 -20.87
C ASN A 205 12.99 -26.22 -21.21
N GLY A 206 12.10 -26.18 -20.21
CA GLY A 206 10.71 -25.77 -20.42
C GLY A 206 10.56 -24.37 -21.04
N THR A 207 9.44 -24.16 -21.75
CA THR A 207 9.08 -22.90 -22.41
C THR A 207 8.65 -21.78 -21.44
N LEU A 208 8.43 -22.12 -20.17
CA LEU A 208 7.88 -21.24 -19.16
C LEU A 208 8.78 -20.03 -18.90
N LYS A 209 8.18 -18.85 -18.98
CA LYS A 209 8.76 -17.53 -18.72
C LYS A 209 8.18 -16.88 -17.49
N GLU A 210 6.88 -17.08 -17.26
CA GLU A 210 6.16 -16.43 -16.18
C GLU A 210 5.37 -17.48 -15.39
N LEU A 211 5.62 -17.53 -14.09
CA LEU A 211 4.85 -18.33 -13.15
C LEU A 211 4.33 -17.43 -12.03
N VAL A 212 3.02 -17.19 -12.02
CA VAL A 212 2.37 -16.27 -11.08
C VAL A 212 1.29 -17.02 -10.32
N LEU A 213 1.56 -17.33 -9.06
CA LEU A 213 0.71 -18.13 -8.15
C LEU A 213 0.29 -17.33 -6.90
N SER A 214 0.40 -16.01 -6.94
CA SER A 214 0.24 -15.17 -5.75
C SER A 214 -1.18 -15.16 -5.19
N ILE A 215 -1.33 -14.84 -3.91
CA ILE A 215 -2.65 -14.72 -3.24
C ILE A 215 -3.46 -16.02 -3.40
N ASN A 216 -2.92 -17.10 -2.84
CA ASN A 216 -3.53 -18.42 -2.80
C ASN A 216 -3.26 -19.07 -1.43
N ASN A 217 -3.54 -20.36 -1.30
CA ASN A 217 -3.33 -21.15 -0.10
C ASN A 217 -2.31 -22.28 -0.32
N PHE A 218 -1.30 -22.07 -1.19
CA PHE A 218 -0.24 -23.05 -1.42
C PHE A 218 0.63 -23.21 -0.17
N THR A 219 1.03 -24.45 0.10
CA THR A 219 1.79 -24.90 1.27
C THR A 219 3.02 -25.70 0.86
N GLY A 220 3.85 -26.09 1.83
CA GLY A 220 5.05 -26.89 1.57
C GLY A 220 6.22 -26.06 1.07
N THR A 221 7.29 -26.73 0.65
CA THR A 221 8.54 -26.10 0.20
C THR A 221 8.49 -25.74 -1.28
N ILE A 222 9.28 -24.74 -1.69
CA ILE A 222 9.49 -24.43 -3.10
C ILE A 222 10.28 -25.59 -3.76
N PRO A 223 9.68 -26.33 -4.71
CA PRO A 223 10.30 -27.51 -5.29
C PRO A 223 11.46 -27.16 -6.23
N ASN A 224 12.49 -28.02 -6.22
CA ASN A 224 13.69 -27.81 -7.05
C ASN A 224 13.40 -27.83 -8.57
N ASP A 225 12.29 -28.43 -8.99
CA ASP A 225 11.92 -28.51 -10.40
C ASP A 225 11.64 -27.15 -11.04
N ILE A 226 11.20 -26.15 -10.26
CA ILE A 226 10.97 -24.79 -10.78
C ILE A 226 12.25 -24.20 -11.37
N PHE A 227 13.40 -24.49 -10.75
CA PHE A 227 14.70 -23.98 -11.18
C PHE A 227 15.21 -24.64 -12.48
N LYS A 228 14.51 -25.66 -13.01
CA LYS A 228 14.81 -26.26 -14.33
C LYS A 228 14.26 -25.42 -15.49
N HIS A 229 13.34 -24.48 -15.24
CA HIS A 229 12.77 -23.62 -16.28
C HIS A 229 13.70 -22.42 -16.56
N ARG A 230 14.76 -22.66 -17.33
CA ARG A 230 15.81 -21.66 -17.69
C ARG A 230 15.32 -20.43 -18.44
N ASN A 231 14.07 -20.45 -18.92
CA ASN A 231 13.44 -19.32 -19.59
C ASN A 231 12.65 -18.40 -18.65
N LEU A 232 12.54 -18.74 -17.35
CA LEU A 232 11.83 -17.92 -16.36
C LEU A 232 12.43 -16.51 -16.28
N THR A 233 11.56 -15.53 -16.44
CA THR A 233 11.81 -14.10 -16.25
C THR A 233 11.08 -13.57 -15.03
N LEU A 234 9.91 -14.15 -14.69
CA LEU A 234 9.09 -13.79 -13.53
C LEU A 234 8.68 -15.03 -12.74
N LEU A 235 8.98 -15.03 -11.45
CA LEU A 235 8.44 -15.98 -10.48
C LEU A 235 7.78 -15.23 -9.34
N ASP A 236 6.46 -15.35 -9.23
CA ASP A 236 5.66 -14.75 -8.15
C ASP A 236 4.90 -15.83 -7.39
N LEU A 237 5.35 -16.06 -6.15
CA LEU A 237 4.78 -17.00 -5.20
C LEU A 237 4.27 -16.27 -3.94
N SER A 238 4.12 -14.95 -4.01
CA SER A 238 3.79 -14.11 -2.85
C SER A 238 2.40 -14.38 -2.26
N GLN A 239 2.19 -14.06 -0.99
CA GLN A 239 0.90 -14.22 -0.29
C GLN A 239 0.35 -15.65 -0.37
N ASN A 240 1.14 -16.60 0.13
CA ASN A 240 0.78 -18.01 0.29
C ASN A 240 1.20 -18.48 1.70
N ARG A 241 1.24 -19.80 1.94
CA ARG A 241 1.69 -20.42 3.20
C ARG A 241 2.90 -21.34 2.95
N LEU A 242 3.81 -20.90 2.07
CA LEU A 242 5.01 -21.67 1.71
C LEU A 242 6.01 -21.64 2.87
N VAL A 243 6.66 -22.78 3.12
CA VAL A 243 7.57 -22.98 4.26
C VAL A 243 8.95 -23.47 3.80
N GLY A 244 9.91 -23.50 4.73
CA GLY A 244 11.24 -24.05 4.50
C GLY A 244 12.18 -23.09 3.76
N PRO A 245 13.43 -23.53 3.49
CA PRO A 245 14.45 -22.67 2.91
C PRO A 245 14.32 -22.52 1.40
N LEU A 246 14.86 -21.43 0.87
CA LEU A 246 15.11 -21.31 -0.56
C LEU A 246 16.27 -22.22 -0.99
N PRO A 247 16.10 -23.03 -2.05
CA PRO A 247 17.20 -23.82 -2.60
C PRO A 247 18.33 -22.96 -3.18
N ASP A 248 19.59 -23.35 -2.94
CA ASP A 248 20.75 -22.61 -3.46
C ASP A 248 21.16 -23.07 -4.87
N VAL A 249 20.21 -22.99 -5.81
CA VAL A 249 20.36 -23.48 -7.20
C VAL A 249 19.87 -22.47 -8.26
N PHE A 250 19.98 -21.17 -7.98
CA PHE A 250 19.51 -20.13 -8.90
C PHE A 250 20.40 -19.91 -10.13
N ASN A 251 21.61 -20.47 -10.17
CA ASN A 251 22.59 -20.24 -11.24
C ASN A 251 22.06 -20.56 -12.66
N ASP A 252 21.09 -21.48 -12.77
CA ASP A 252 20.50 -21.88 -14.05
C ASP A 252 19.42 -20.92 -14.57
N LEU A 253 18.92 -20.00 -13.72
CA LEU A 253 17.85 -19.05 -14.05
C LEU A 253 18.41 -17.71 -14.56
N SER A 254 19.32 -17.73 -15.53
CA SER A 254 20.05 -16.53 -16.00
C SER A 254 19.19 -15.41 -16.58
N LYS A 255 17.91 -15.70 -16.90
CA LYS A 255 16.93 -14.74 -17.43
C LYS A 255 15.98 -14.19 -16.35
N LEU A 256 16.08 -14.64 -15.10
CA LEU A 256 15.17 -14.23 -14.04
C LEU A 256 15.36 -12.75 -13.72
N GLU A 257 14.31 -11.97 -13.94
CA GLU A 257 14.30 -10.52 -13.71
C GLU A 257 13.61 -10.17 -12.39
N VAL A 258 12.55 -10.90 -12.06
CA VAL A 258 11.67 -10.58 -10.93
C VAL A 258 11.38 -11.83 -10.11
N LEU A 259 11.69 -11.76 -8.82
CA LEU A 259 11.37 -12.79 -7.82
C LEU A 259 10.54 -12.18 -6.69
N LEU A 260 9.28 -12.63 -6.56
CA LEU A 260 8.35 -12.17 -5.52
C LEU A 260 7.96 -13.36 -4.64
N LEU A 261 8.31 -13.28 -3.36
CA LEU A 261 8.12 -14.33 -2.35
C LEU A 261 7.47 -13.81 -1.07
N ASN A 262 7.13 -12.52 -1.04
CA ASN A 262 6.67 -11.84 0.16
C ASN A 262 5.39 -12.44 0.76
N ALA A 263 5.18 -12.24 2.06
CA ALA A 263 4.04 -12.75 2.82
C ALA A 263 3.88 -14.28 2.68
N ASN A 264 4.88 -15.01 3.17
CA ASN A 264 4.90 -16.47 3.29
C ASN A 264 5.55 -16.85 4.65
N GLU A 265 5.82 -18.13 4.87
CA GLU A 265 6.52 -18.68 6.05
C GLU A 265 7.90 -19.24 5.66
N LEU A 266 8.53 -18.70 4.61
CA LEU A 266 9.84 -19.15 4.13
C LEU A 266 10.93 -18.82 5.16
N SER A 267 11.94 -19.68 5.26
CA SER A 267 12.96 -19.60 6.32
C SER A 267 14.38 -19.81 5.77
N GLY A 268 15.38 -19.93 6.65
CA GLY A 268 16.77 -20.15 6.26
C GLY A 268 17.45 -18.93 5.64
N PRO A 269 18.67 -19.08 5.12
CA PRO A 269 19.44 -17.97 4.56
C PRO A 269 18.98 -17.55 3.17
N ILE A 270 19.29 -16.31 2.79
CA ILE A 270 19.20 -15.85 1.40
C ILE A 270 20.26 -16.61 0.58
N PRO A 271 19.88 -17.34 -0.48
CA PRO A 271 20.83 -18.14 -1.26
C PRO A 271 21.90 -17.30 -1.94
N LYS A 272 23.15 -17.76 -1.88
CA LYS A 272 24.28 -17.08 -2.51
C LYS A 272 24.20 -17.12 -4.04
N SER A 273 23.60 -18.16 -4.62
CA SER A 273 23.43 -18.26 -6.08
C SER A 273 22.63 -17.10 -6.71
N LEU A 274 21.82 -16.37 -5.92
CA LEU A 274 21.12 -15.16 -6.40
C LEU A 274 22.10 -14.05 -6.85
N THR A 275 23.32 -14.00 -6.31
CA THR A 275 24.32 -12.97 -6.64
C THR A 275 24.85 -13.08 -8.06
N ASN A 276 24.63 -14.22 -8.73
CA ASN A 276 25.10 -14.50 -10.07
C ASN A 276 24.09 -14.12 -11.17
N LEU A 277 22.89 -13.69 -10.79
CA LEU A 277 21.82 -13.39 -11.73
C LEU A 277 21.98 -11.99 -12.33
N THR A 278 22.43 -11.90 -13.57
CA THR A 278 22.73 -10.62 -14.24
C THR A 278 21.50 -9.86 -14.73
N ALA A 279 20.37 -10.56 -14.93
CA ALA A 279 19.09 -9.95 -15.31
C ALA A 279 18.26 -9.50 -14.09
N PHE A 280 18.72 -9.80 -12.87
CA PHE A 280 17.91 -9.74 -11.66
C PHE A 280 17.68 -8.29 -11.21
N SER A 281 16.48 -7.80 -11.48
CA SER A 281 16.09 -6.39 -11.32
C SER A 281 15.28 -6.14 -10.06
N ARG A 282 14.43 -7.10 -9.65
CA ARG A 282 13.56 -6.95 -8.49
C ARG A 282 13.50 -8.21 -7.64
N PHE A 283 13.79 -8.05 -6.35
CA PHE A 283 13.63 -9.08 -5.35
C PHE A 283 12.76 -8.57 -4.19
N ALA A 284 11.61 -9.18 -3.96
CA ALA A 284 10.76 -8.87 -2.82
C ALA A 284 10.45 -10.15 -2.04
N ALA A 285 10.91 -10.22 -0.79
CA ALA A 285 10.75 -11.35 0.11
C ALA A 285 10.31 -10.91 1.52
N TYR A 286 9.69 -9.72 1.63
CA TYR A 286 9.25 -9.19 2.91
C TYR A 286 8.19 -10.06 3.60
N GLN A 287 8.08 -9.94 4.93
CA GLN A 287 7.12 -10.70 5.73
C GLN A 287 7.29 -12.21 5.52
N ASN A 288 8.47 -12.70 5.90
CA ASN A 288 8.86 -14.10 5.93
C ASN A 288 9.71 -14.35 7.19
N ASN A 289 10.33 -15.51 7.30
CA ASN A 289 11.23 -15.90 8.39
C ASN A 289 12.67 -16.12 7.90
N PHE A 290 13.11 -15.40 6.85
CA PHE A 290 14.49 -15.48 6.36
C PHE A 290 15.47 -15.02 7.44
N SER A 291 16.59 -15.72 7.56
CA SER A 291 17.57 -15.55 8.64
C SER A 291 19.00 -15.53 8.11
N GLY A 292 19.99 -15.38 8.98
CA GLY A 292 21.39 -15.34 8.59
C GLY A 292 21.80 -14.01 7.95
N LEU A 293 22.89 -14.03 7.18
CA LEU A 293 23.52 -12.84 6.62
C LEU A 293 22.95 -12.50 5.24
N ILE A 294 22.94 -11.21 4.89
CA ILE A 294 22.73 -10.76 3.51
C ILE A 294 23.99 -11.08 2.69
N PRO A 295 23.90 -11.83 1.58
CA PRO A 295 25.07 -12.16 0.76
C PRO A 295 25.72 -10.92 0.12
N ILE A 296 27.05 -10.87 0.13
CA ILE A 296 27.82 -9.91 -0.66
C ILE A 296 27.53 -10.10 -2.15
N GLY A 297 27.39 -9.02 -2.90
CA GLY A 297 27.06 -9.02 -4.33
C GLY A 297 25.58 -9.19 -4.66
N LEU A 298 24.68 -9.27 -3.65
CA LEU A 298 23.25 -9.45 -3.90
C LEU A 298 22.66 -8.31 -4.74
N THR A 299 23.12 -7.08 -4.53
CA THR A 299 22.60 -5.88 -5.22
C THR A 299 23.35 -5.52 -6.49
N ASN A 300 24.25 -6.37 -6.99
CA ASN A 300 25.06 -6.10 -8.19
C ASN A 300 24.26 -5.64 -9.40
N TYR A 301 23.05 -6.20 -9.58
CA TYR A 301 22.15 -5.91 -10.71
C TYR A 301 20.75 -5.46 -10.28
N ILE A 302 20.41 -5.59 -8.99
CA ILE A 302 19.08 -5.29 -8.46
C ILE A 302 18.83 -3.78 -8.48
N LYS A 303 17.61 -3.40 -8.87
CA LYS A 303 17.06 -2.05 -8.74
C LYS A 303 16.20 -1.88 -7.50
N VAL A 304 15.38 -2.89 -7.20
CA VAL A 304 14.43 -2.87 -6.08
C VAL A 304 14.63 -4.12 -5.22
N LEU A 305 15.09 -3.91 -3.99
CA LEU A 305 15.26 -4.95 -2.99
C LEU A 305 14.34 -4.68 -1.79
N ASP A 306 13.50 -5.65 -1.44
CA ASP A 306 12.67 -5.58 -0.23
C ASP A 306 12.78 -6.90 0.54
N LEU A 307 13.47 -6.84 1.68
CA LEU A 307 13.66 -7.94 2.62
C LEU A 307 13.11 -7.58 4.00
N SER A 308 12.21 -6.60 4.08
CA SER A 308 11.67 -6.13 5.35
C SER A 308 10.85 -7.19 6.09
N TYR A 309 10.66 -7.07 7.40
CA TYR A 309 9.91 -8.03 8.21
C TYR A 309 10.41 -9.47 8.04
N ASN A 310 11.68 -9.68 8.37
CA ASN A 310 12.36 -10.98 8.40
C ASN A 310 13.24 -11.08 9.66
N ASN A 311 14.03 -12.15 9.76
CA ASN A 311 14.92 -12.44 10.87
C ASN A 311 16.40 -12.33 10.43
N LEU A 312 16.71 -11.46 9.46
CA LEU A 312 18.08 -11.27 8.95
C LEU A 312 18.97 -10.65 10.03
N THR A 313 20.24 -11.05 10.03
CA THR A 313 21.23 -10.72 11.05
C THR A 313 22.55 -10.29 10.41
N GLY A 314 23.49 -9.85 11.26
CA GLY A 314 24.83 -9.45 10.84
C GLY A 314 24.87 -8.03 10.26
N GLU A 315 26.05 -7.68 9.74
CA GLU A 315 26.29 -6.34 9.20
C GLU A 315 25.77 -6.20 7.76
N LEU A 316 25.41 -4.97 7.38
CA LEU A 316 25.14 -4.63 5.99
C LEU A 316 26.43 -4.83 5.17
N PRO A 317 26.41 -5.63 4.07
CA PRO A 317 27.57 -5.78 3.21
C PRO A 317 28.04 -4.42 2.66
N PRO A 318 29.36 -4.15 2.58
CA PRO A 318 29.87 -2.84 2.15
C PRO A 318 29.44 -2.42 0.73
N ASP A 319 29.19 -3.39 -0.14
CA ASP A 319 28.75 -3.18 -1.53
C ASP A 319 27.24 -3.01 -1.66
N LEU A 320 26.47 -3.41 -0.64
CA LEU A 320 25.01 -3.55 -0.68
C LEU A 320 24.31 -2.29 -1.19
N LEU A 321 24.74 -1.13 -0.69
CA LEU A 321 24.16 0.16 -1.04
C LEU A 321 24.85 0.85 -2.21
N SER A 322 26.03 0.38 -2.64
CA SER A 322 26.95 1.11 -3.53
C SER A 322 26.63 0.98 -5.02
N THR A 323 25.74 0.07 -5.40
CA THR A 323 25.58 -0.32 -6.80
C THR A 323 24.80 0.73 -7.60
N PRO A 324 25.25 1.12 -8.81
CA PRO A 324 24.67 2.25 -9.53
C PRO A 324 23.25 1.97 -10.04
N THR A 325 22.79 0.73 -10.05
CA THR A 325 21.44 0.34 -10.47
C THR A 325 20.41 0.42 -9.35
N LEU A 326 20.84 0.47 -8.08
CA LEU A 326 19.93 0.40 -6.95
C LEU A 326 19.12 1.69 -6.82
N GLU A 327 17.79 1.54 -6.89
CA GLU A 327 16.81 2.63 -6.85
C GLU A 327 16.02 2.62 -5.53
N SER A 328 15.69 1.43 -5.00
CA SER A 328 14.94 1.27 -3.75
C SER A 328 15.45 0.09 -2.94
N ILE A 329 15.64 0.31 -1.64
CA ILE A 329 15.95 -0.76 -0.68
C ILE A 329 15.12 -0.61 0.59
N ASP A 330 14.49 -1.71 1.01
CA ASP A 330 13.81 -1.82 2.30
C ASP A 330 14.29 -3.07 3.04
N LEU A 331 14.97 -2.85 4.16
CA LEU A 331 15.44 -3.89 5.08
C LEU A 331 14.82 -3.73 6.47
N SER A 332 13.73 -2.97 6.58
CA SER A 332 13.15 -2.61 7.87
C SER A 332 12.63 -3.82 8.63
N ASN A 333 12.56 -3.76 9.96
CA ASN A 333 12.09 -4.88 10.80
C ASN A 333 12.89 -6.16 10.57
N ASN A 334 14.18 -6.10 10.90
CA ASN A 334 15.11 -7.23 10.93
C ASN A 334 15.97 -7.14 12.21
N SER A 335 17.01 -7.97 12.32
CA SER A 335 18.00 -7.96 13.41
C SER A 335 19.40 -7.55 12.91
N LEU A 336 19.46 -6.64 11.93
CA LEU A 336 20.73 -6.18 11.34
C LEU A 336 21.51 -5.31 12.32
N ILE A 337 22.83 -5.47 12.33
CA ILE A 337 23.78 -4.74 13.17
C ILE A 337 24.80 -3.99 12.30
N GLY A 338 25.77 -3.32 12.92
CA GLY A 338 26.84 -2.62 12.21
C GLY A 338 26.47 -1.19 11.85
N THR A 339 27.31 -0.57 11.02
CA THR A 339 27.14 0.80 10.54
C THR A 339 26.48 0.84 9.17
N ILE A 340 25.84 1.96 8.83
CA ILE A 340 25.37 2.21 7.46
C ILE A 340 26.61 2.40 6.56
N PRO A 341 26.77 1.61 5.47
CA PRO A 341 27.87 1.80 4.52
C PRO A 341 27.91 3.22 3.95
N TRP A 342 29.12 3.78 3.85
CA TRP A 342 29.31 5.16 3.40
C TRP A 342 29.16 5.32 1.88
N ASN A 343 29.40 4.29 1.08
CA ASN A 343 29.23 4.35 -0.36
C ASN A 343 27.79 3.95 -0.74
N ILE A 344 26.99 4.93 -1.18
CA ILE A 344 25.56 4.76 -1.46
C ILE A 344 25.26 5.19 -2.90
N SER A 345 24.45 4.40 -3.61
CA SER A 345 24.00 4.64 -4.98
C SER A 345 23.34 6.00 -5.13
N HIS A 346 23.87 6.84 -6.01
CA HIS A 346 23.28 8.14 -6.33
C HIS A 346 21.89 8.06 -6.96
N HIS A 347 21.46 6.90 -7.47
CA HIS A 347 20.12 6.69 -8.05
C HIS A 347 19.05 6.32 -7.00
N LEU A 348 19.46 6.11 -5.75
CA LEU A 348 18.56 5.68 -4.69
C LEU A 348 17.51 6.76 -4.40
N TYR A 349 16.23 6.41 -4.55
CA TYR A 349 15.11 7.27 -4.18
C TYR A 349 14.44 6.86 -2.87
N ASN A 350 14.64 5.61 -2.43
CA ASN A 350 14.02 5.06 -1.23
C ASN A 350 15.03 4.22 -0.43
N LEU A 351 15.37 4.68 0.78
CA LEU A 351 16.25 3.99 1.72
C LEU A 351 15.52 3.77 3.04
N ARG A 352 15.19 2.51 3.34
CA ARG A 352 14.50 2.13 4.57
C ARG A 352 15.26 1.04 5.30
N LEU A 353 15.72 1.38 6.50
CA LEU A 353 16.49 0.51 7.39
C LEU A 353 15.90 0.50 8.81
N GLY A 354 14.64 0.92 8.96
CA GLY A 354 14.02 1.12 10.26
C GLY A 354 13.85 -0.17 11.06
N TRP A 355 13.71 -0.09 12.38
CA TRP A 355 13.47 -1.24 13.27
C TRP A 355 14.53 -2.34 13.11
N ASN A 356 15.78 -1.96 13.31
CA ASN A 356 16.97 -2.83 13.30
C ASN A 356 17.85 -2.50 14.53
N GLN A 357 19.10 -2.95 14.54
CA GLN A 357 20.08 -2.66 15.59
C GLN A 357 21.31 -1.92 15.06
N LEU A 358 21.16 -1.15 13.98
CA LEU A 358 22.24 -0.39 13.36
C LEU A 358 22.75 0.69 14.32
N TYR A 359 24.06 0.90 14.32
CA TYR A 359 24.74 1.87 15.18
C TYR A 359 25.72 2.75 14.39
N GLY A 360 26.31 3.74 15.04
CA GLY A 360 27.18 4.72 14.40
C GLY A 360 26.42 5.93 13.88
N CYS A 361 27.01 6.69 12.96
CA CYS A 361 26.46 7.94 12.45
C CYS A 361 25.83 7.75 11.06
N ILE A 362 24.98 8.69 10.64
CA ILE A 362 24.57 8.79 9.23
C ILE A 362 25.78 9.31 8.43
N PRO A 363 26.22 8.61 7.36
CA PRO A 363 27.36 9.06 6.57
C PRO A 363 27.05 10.35 5.80
N THR A 364 28.02 11.24 5.67
CA THR A 364 27.86 12.54 4.98
C THR A 364 27.57 12.40 3.48
N SER A 365 27.98 11.29 2.87
CA SER A 365 27.66 10.91 1.49
C SER A 365 26.16 10.80 1.20
N ILE A 366 25.30 10.70 2.24
CA ILE A 366 23.86 10.78 2.06
C ILE A 366 23.44 12.05 1.32
N GLY A 367 24.20 13.15 1.48
CA GLY A 367 23.95 14.41 0.78
C GLY A 367 24.21 14.39 -0.72
N GLU A 368 24.82 13.32 -1.25
CA GLU A 368 25.08 13.15 -2.67
C GLU A 368 23.91 12.45 -3.39
N LEU A 369 22.87 12.04 -2.66
CA LEU A 369 21.73 11.29 -3.18
C LEU A 369 20.63 12.22 -3.69
N SER A 370 20.84 12.80 -4.88
CA SER A 370 19.92 13.79 -5.46
C SER A 370 18.51 13.28 -5.76
N TYR A 371 18.34 11.96 -5.91
CA TYR A 371 17.03 11.32 -6.16
C TYR A 371 16.31 10.90 -4.88
N LEU A 372 16.96 10.97 -3.71
CA LEU A 372 16.41 10.49 -2.45
C LEU A 372 15.11 11.22 -2.10
N SER A 373 14.03 10.46 -1.96
CA SER A 373 12.68 10.93 -1.63
C SER A 373 12.24 10.43 -0.25
N TYR A 374 12.63 9.21 0.12
CA TYR A 374 12.29 8.57 1.40
C TYR A 374 13.56 8.13 2.11
N LEU A 375 13.74 8.61 3.34
CA LEU A 375 14.78 8.16 4.26
C LEU A 375 14.15 7.78 5.59
N GLU A 376 14.13 6.48 5.88
CA GLU A 376 13.62 5.93 7.15
C GLU A 376 14.69 5.08 7.83
N LEU A 377 15.15 5.57 8.97
CA LEU A 377 16.19 4.95 9.80
C LEU A 377 15.70 4.79 11.25
N ASP A 378 14.40 4.90 11.50
CA ASP A 378 13.80 4.90 12.83
C ASP A 378 13.98 3.57 13.58
N GLY A 379 13.93 3.57 14.91
CA GLY A 379 14.00 2.33 15.69
C GLY A 379 15.35 1.61 15.55
N ASN A 380 16.45 2.35 15.63
CA ASN A 380 17.82 1.83 15.58
C ASN A 380 18.63 2.36 16.78
N LYS A 381 19.95 2.18 16.77
CA LYS A 381 20.91 2.70 17.76
C LYS A 381 21.84 3.76 17.14
N LEU A 382 21.37 4.47 16.11
CA LEU A 382 22.16 5.51 15.43
C LEU A 382 22.38 6.70 16.36
N LYS A 383 23.54 7.33 16.27
CA LYS A 383 23.99 8.40 17.18
C LYS A 383 24.73 9.50 16.44
N GLY A 384 25.21 10.49 17.21
CA GLY A 384 25.89 11.67 16.67
C GLY A 384 24.90 12.66 16.09
N GLU A 385 25.41 13.56 15.25
CA GLU A 385 24.64 14.61 14.59
C GLU A 385 24.02 14.14 13.26
N ILE A 386 22.94 14.79 12.84
CA ILE A 386 22.44 14.68 11.46
C ILE A 386 23.43 15.46 10.57
N PRO A 387 23.98 14.86 9.50
CA PRO A 387 24.91 15.57 8.61
C PRO A 387 24.22 16.75 7.94
N ASN A 388 24.89 17.91 7.92
CA ASN A 388 24.39 19.12 7.28
C ASN A 388 24.18 18.93 5.76
N GLU A 389 24.95 18.04 5.17
CA GLU A 389 24.90 17.60 3.77
C GLU A 389 23.55 16.97 3.41
N LEU A 390 22.80 16.41 4.37
CA LEU A 390 21.46 15.86 4.11
C LEU A 390 20.52 16.92 3.49
N GLY A 391 20.75 18.21 3.79
CA GLY A 391 20.04 19.33 3.16
C GLY A 391 20.22 19.44 1.63
N ASN A 392 21.17 18.72 1.04
CA ASN A 392 21.37 18.68 -0.42
C ASN A 392 20.40 17.73 -1.13
N CYS A 393 19.73 16.81 -0.40
CA CYS A 393 18.72 15.89 -0.93
C CYS A 393 17.39 16.61 -1.18
N LYS A 394 17.36 17.52 -2.16
CA LYS A 394 16.21 18.41 -2.40
C LYS A 394 14.90 17.69 -2.74
N ASN A 395 14.96 16.44 -3.18
CA ASN A 395 13.79 15.62 -3.47
C ASN A 395 13.19 14.95 -2.23
N LEU A 396 13.81 15.07 -1.05
CA LEU A 396 13.37 14.39 0.16
C LEU A 396 11.98 14.88 0.56
N THR A 397 11.04 13.94 0.62
CA THR A 397 9.64 14.17 1.01
C THR A 397 9.34 13.62 2.40
N LEU A 398 10.04 12.56 2.80
CA LEU A 398 9.89 11.93 4.11
C LEU A 398 11.26 11.69 4.75
N LEU A 399 11.42 12.21 5.96
CA LEU A 399 12.55 11.96 6.84
C LEU A 399 12.06 11.39 8.17
N ASN A 400 12.41 10.14 8.46
CA ASN A 400 12.08 9.48 9.71
C ASN A 400 13.35 8.96 10.39
N LEU A 401 13.73 9.61 11.49
CA LEU A 401 14.89 9.29 12.32
C LEU A 401 14.49 9.00 13.78
N ALA A 402 13.20 8.73 14.01
CA ALA A 402 12.66 8.55 15.35
C ALA A 402 13.29 7.35 16.10
N SER A 403 13.19 7.33 17.43
CA SER A 403 13.60 6.20 18.25
C SER A 403 15.05 5.75 17.97
N ASN A 404 15.98 6.69 18.12
CA ASN A 404 17.43 6.49 17.96
C ASN A 404 18.16 7.18 19.13
N ASN A 405 19.48 7.30 19.02
CA ASN A 405 20.37 7.93 19.99
C ASN A 405 21.00 9.22 19.43
N PHE A 406 20.35 9.91 18.48
CA PHE A 406 20.89 11.15 17.92
C PHE A 406 21.03 12.21 19.01
N GLU A 407 22.18 12.88 19.02
CA GLU A 407 22.57 13.90 19.98
C GLU A 407 23.00 15.16 19.23
N SER A 408 23.02 16.32 19.90
CA SER A 408 23.29 17.66 19.33
C SER A 408 22.05 18.43 18.83
N GLU A 409 22.29 19.65 18.34
CA GLU A 409 21.26 20.53 17.78
C GLU A 409 20.88 20.12 16.34
N LEU A 410 19.73 20.60 15.85
CA LEU A 410 19.33 20.37 14.46
C LEU A 410 20.21 21.17 13.48
N PRO A 411 20.80 20.54 12.46
CA PRO A 411 21.63 21.24 11.49
C PRO A 411 20.79 22.19 10.62
N LEU A 412 21.31 23.40 10.41
CA LEU A 412 20.62 24.44 9.64
C LEU A 412 20.40 24.05 8.17
N GLY A 413 21.21 23.12 7.65
CA GLY A 413 21.09 22.57 6.31
C GLY A 413 19.73 21.95 6.01
N LEU A 414 19.03 21.41 7.02
CA LEU A 414 17.70 20.81 6.81
C LEU A 414 16.66 21.81 6.28
N GLY A 415 16.86 23.11 6.51
CA GLY A 415 16.00 24.17 5.95
C GLY A 415 16.03 24.26 4.42
N LYS A 416 16.97 23.57 3.75
CA LYS A 416 17.03 23.47 2.29
C LYS A 416 16.06 22.44 1.69
N LEU A 417 15.47 21.56 2.52
CA LEU A 417 14.59 20.47 2.09
C LEU A 417 13.18 20.97 1.73
N SER A 418 13.05 21.75 0.66
CA SER A 418 11.80 22.43 0.28
C SER A 418 10.63 21.50 -0.09
N ASN A 419 10.90 20.24 -0.42
CA ASN A 419 9.89 19.24 -0.76
C ASN A 419 9.44 18.37 0.43
N LEU A 420 9.96 18.64 1.63
CA LEU A 420 9.66 17.83 2.81
C LEU A 420 8.18 17.95 3.20
N VAL A 421 7.54 16.80 3.37
CA VAL A 421 6.13 16.65 3.77
C VAL A 421 6.03 16.08 5.17
N VAL A 422 6.91 15.14 5.54
CA VAL A 422 6.91 14.48 6.84
C VAL A 422 8.31 14.53 7.43
N ILE A 423 8.40 15.02 8.66
CA ILE A 423 9.60 14.91 9.50
C ILE A 423 9.26 14.31 10.86
N LYS A 424 9.93 13.22 11.21
CA LYS A 424 9.78 12.49 12.48
C LYS A 424 11.14 12.30 13.12
N LEU A 425 11.34 12.95 14.27
CA LEU A 425 12.58 12.92 15.05
C LEU A 425 12.35 12.50 16.51
N GLN A 426 11.14 12.04 16.84
CA GLN A 426 10.77 11.79 18.23
C GLN A 426 11.62 10.69 18.88
N MET A 427 11.71 10.70 20.22
CA MET A 427 12.44 9.69 20.98
C MET A 427 13.93 9.64 20.59
N ASN A 428 14.60 10.78 20.71
CA ASN A 428 16.05 10.96 20.53
C ASN A 428 16.58 11.86 21.66
N ASN A 429 17.84 12.27 21.57
CA ASN A 429 18.50 13.18 22.51
C ASN A 429 18.81 14.54 21.86
N PHE A 430 18.02 15.00 20.88
CA PHE A 430 18.23 16.31 20.25
C PHE A 430 18.09 17.44 21.28
N SER A 431 18.97 18.43 21.21
CA SER A 431 19.04 19.54 22.17
C SER A 431 19.12 20.90 21.48
N GLY A 432 19.37 21.97 22.24
CA GLY A 432 19.39 23.34 21.73
C GLY A 432 18.01 23.88 21.40
N ARG A 433 17.96 24.97 20.64
CA ARG A 433 16.71 25.61 20.20
C ARG A 433 16.23 25.02 18.89
N ILE A 434 14.92 25.07 18.64
CA ILE A 434 14.37 24.80 17.29
C ILE A 434 14.80 25.97 16.38
N PRO A 435 15.63 25.77 15.34
CA PRO A 435 16.11 26.86 14.52
C PRO A 435 15.01 27.44 13.61
N ASN A 436 14.83 28.76 13.57
CA ASN A 436 13.86 29.37 12.65
C ASN A 436 14.18 29.08 11.16
N LYS A 437 15.45 28.86 10.82
CA LYS A 437 15.90 28.56 9.45
C LYS A 437 15.39 27.23 8.90
N ILE A 438 15.01 26.28 9.74
CA ILE A 438 14.42 25.00 9.27
C ILE A 438 12.91 25.12 9.02
N LEU A 439 12.26 26.18 9.50
CA LEU A 439 10.81 26.39 9.38
C LEU A 439 10.43 27.06 8.04
N THR A 440 11.08 26.62 6.97
CA THR A 440 10.88 27.05 5.57
C THR A 440 10.19 25.96 4.73
N TRP A 441 9.84 24.83 5.34
CA TRP A 441 9.21 23.67 4.69
C TRP A 441 7.74 23.92 4.33
N VAL A 442 7.49 24.69 3.26
CA VAL A 442 6.14 25.10 2.83
C VAL A 442 5.20 23.93 2.49
N ASN A 443 5.74 22.74 2.24
CA ASN A 443 4.97 21.53 1.94
C ASN A 443 4.73 20.61 3.16
N LEU A 444 5.27 20.97 4.33
CA LEU A 444 5.23 20.12 5.50
C LEU A 444 3.80 19.92 6.01
N SER A 445 3.43 18.66 6.21
CA SER A 445 2.13 18.24 6.75
C SER A 445 2.28 17.64 8.15
N THR A 446 3.41 17.01 8.46
CA THR A 446 3.66 16.39 9.77
C THR A 446 5.04 16.77 10.30
N LEU A 447 5.06 17.29 11.53
CA LEU A 447 6.28 17.57 12.29
C LEU A 447 6.16 16.93 13.67
N ASN A 448 7.02 15.95 13.95
CA ASN A 448 7.10 15.33 15.27
C ASN A 448 8.52 15.38 15.83
N PHE A 449 8.74 16.29 16.79
CA PHE A 449 9.99 16.47 17.54
C PHE A 449 9.83 16.08 19.01
N SER A 450 8.78 15.33 19.36
CA SER A 450 8.47 14.99 20.74
C SER A 450 9.53 14.11 21.41
N GLN A 451 9.54 14.05 22.74
CA GLN A 451 10.44 13.18 23.52
C GLN A 451 11.92 13.39 23.13
N ASN A 452 12.38 14.63 23.29
CA ASN A 452 13.75 15.08 23.05
C ASN A 452 14.15 16.06 24.16
N ALA A 453 15.28 16.74 24.03
CA ALA A 453 15.77 17.76 24.95
C ALA A 453 15.73 19.18 24.36
N PHE A 454 14.87 19.46 23.36
CA PHE A 454 14.73 20.80 22.77
C PHE A 454 14.36 21.83 23.83
N SER A 455 14.96 23.02 23.75
CA SER A 455 14.86 24.09 24.75
C SER A 455 14.63 25.46 24.12
N GLY A 456 14.40 26.47 24.96
CA GLY A 456 14.07 27.83 24.49
C GLY A 456 12.62 27.93 24.00
N GLU A 457 12.31 29.01 23.31
CA GLU A 457 10.94 29.31 22.86
C GLU A 457 10.56 28.56 21.58
N ILE A 458 9.25 28.34 21.39
CA ILE A 458 8.70 27.92 20.10
C ILE A 458 8.81 29.10 19.13
N PRO A 459 9.55 29.02 18.02
CA PRO A 459 9.70 30.14 17.10
C PRO A 459 8.37 30.51 16.45
N SER A 460 8.05 31.81 16.35
CA SER A 460 6.81 32.28 15.70
C SER A 460 6.74 31.90 14.22
N GLN A 461 7.88 31.66 13.56
CA GLN A 461 7.99 31.16 12.19
C GLN A 461 7.37 29.77 11.99
N ILE A 462 7.01 29.05 13.05
CA ILE A 462 6.25 27.79 12.93
C ILE A 462 4.95 27.99 12.14
N SER A 463 4.35 29.19 12.21
CA SER A 463 3.15 29.55 11.46
C SER A 463 3.35 29.73 9.96
N ASN A 464 4.61 29.72 9.47
CA ASN A 464 4.93 29.70 8.04
C ASN A 464 4.61 28.34 7.40
N LEU A 465 4.49 27.28 8.19
CA LEU A 465 4.17 25.93 7.72
C LEU A 465 2.68 25.80 7.42
N LYS A 466 2.23 26.47 6.35
CA LYS A 466 0.79 26.64 6.05
C LYS A 466 0.05 25.34 5.73
N LYS A 467 0.74 24.23 5.43
CA LYS A 467 0.13 22.91 5.19
C LYS A 467 0.23 21.97 6.39
N LEU A 468 0.77 22.43 7.51
CA LEU A 468 1.01 21.58 8.68
C LEU A 468 -0.31 21.15 9.30
N ALA A 469 -0.54 19.85 9.35
CA ALA A 469 -1.72 19.24 9.92
C ALA A 469 -1.47 18.72 11.34
N ASN A 470 -0.28 18.19 11.61
CA ASN A 470 0.07 17.60 12.89
C ASN A 470 1.39 18.20 13.39
N LEU A 471 1.33 18.88 14.53
CA LEU A 471 2.48 19.44 15.23
C LEU A 471 2.63 18.79 16.60
N ASN A 472 3.70 18.03 16.80
CA ASN A 472 4.01 17.42 18.08
C ASN A 472 5.41 17.83 18.57
N LEU A 473 5.43 18.61 19.65
CA LEU A 473 6.61 19.06 20.38
C LEU A 473 6.60 18.59 21.84
N GLY A 474 5.71 17.67 22.21
CA GLY A 474 5.52 17.27 23.60
C GLY A 474 6.74 16.52 24.18
N GLY A 475 6.93 16.59 25.50
CA GLY A 475 8.06 15.91 26.16
C GLY A 475 9.41 16.52 25.79
N ASN A 476 9.54 17.84 25.93
CA ASN A 476 10.77 18.59 25.69
C ASN A 476 11.02 19.58 26.85
N ASN A 477 12.04 20.42 26.72
CA ASN A 477 12.38 21.50 27.65
C ASN A 477 11.97 22.89 27.12
N LEU A 478 10.96 22.98 26.23
CA LEU A 478 10.54 24.25 25.62
C LEU A 478 9.93 25.18 26.67
N SER A 479 10.24 26.47 26.58
CA SER A 479 9.86 27.50 27.55
C SER A 479 9.22 28.71 26.87
N GLY A 480 8.82 29.72 27.64
CA GLY A 480 8.16 30.92 27.12
C GLY A 480 6.69 30.66 26.73
N SER A 481 6.11 31.56 25.94
CA SER A 481 4.70 31.49 25.53
C SER A 481 4.49 30.76 24.21
N ILE A 482 3.29 30.22 24.00
CA ILE A 482 2.84 29.78 22.68
C ILE A 482 2.73 31.04 21.77
N PRO A 483 3.37 31.06 20.59
CA PRO A 483 3.29 32.22 19.69
C PRO A 483 1.85 32.53 19.28
N SER A 484 1.47 33.80 19.29
CA SER A 484 0.12 34.24 18.88
C SER A 484 -0.19 33.91 17.41
N THR A 485 0.84 33.80 16.58
CA THR A 485 0.74 33.40 15.17
C THR A 485 0.30 31.96 14.96
N ILE A 486 0.22 31.13 16.02
CA ILE A 486 -0.28 29.76 15.90
C ILE A 486 -1.71 29.75 15.35
N GLY A 487 -2.55 30.74 15.70
CA GLY A 487 -3.93 30.85 15.23
C GLY A 487 -4.08 31.01 13.72
N ASP A 488 -3.01 31.42 13.01
CA ASP A 488 -2.99 31.62 11.56
C ASP A 488 -2.72 30.33 10.76
N MET A 489 -2.65 29.18 11.43
CA MET A 489 -2.33 27.89 10.82
C MET A 489 -3.61 27.17 10.38
N SER A 490 -4.08 27.47 9.17
CA SER A 490 -5.40 27.05 8.65
C SER A 490 -5.59 25.55 8.38
N TYR A 491 -4.56 24.73 8.53
CA TYR A 491 -4.61 23.28 8.31
C TYR A 491 -4.26 22.47 9.56
N LEU A 492 -3.92 23.13 10.67
CA LEU A 492 -3.47 22.45 11.88
C LEU A 492 -4.65 21.78 12.57
N ASN A 493 -4.68 20.45 12.51
CA ASN A 493 -5.74 19.59 13.07
C ASN A 493 -5.40 19.12 14.48
N GLU A 494 -4.11 18.93 14.76
CA GLU A 494 -3.61 18.40 16.02
C GLU A 494 -2.39 19.17 16.51
N LEU A 495 -2.44 19.60 17.78
CA LEU A 495 -1.37 20.32 18.46
C LEU A 495 -1.03 19.68 19.81
N GLN A 496 0.15 19.07 19.88
CA GLN A 496 0.67 18.39 21.07
C GLN A 496 1.87 19.16 21.64
N LEU A 497 1.68 19.88 22.74
CA LEU A 497 2.70 20.66 23.44
C LEU A 497 2.90 20.23 24.90
N GLY A 498 2.24 19.16 25.33
CA GLY A 498 2.28 18.70 26.71
C GLY A 498 3.68 18.26 27.17
N ASN A 499 3.92 18.24 28.48
CA ASN A 499 5.23 17.91 29.08
C ASN A 499 6.35 18.84 28.58
N ASN A 500 6.21 20.12 28.85
CA ASN A 500 7.19 21.17 28.56
C ASN A 500 7.27 22.16 29.74
N LYS A 501 7.93 23.30 29.55
CA LYS A 501 8.05 24.42 30.50
C LYS A 501 7.35 25.68 29.96
N LEU A 502 6.32 25.51 29.12
CA LEU A 502 5.59 26.63 28.51
C LEU A 502 4.78 27.39 29.57
N SER A 503 4.62 28.69 29.38
CA SER A 503 3.96 29.59 30.32
C SER A 503 3.25 30.73 29.57
N GLY A 504 2.72 31.72 30.31
CA GLY A 504 2.00 32.85 29.71
C GLY A 504 0.54 32.50 29.39
N ILE A 505 -0.06 33.27 28.47
CA ILE A 505 -1.47 33.16 28.10
C ILE A 505 -1.61 32.23 26.88
N ILE A 506 -2.64 31.38 26.87
CA ILE A 506 -2.99 30.60 25.69
C ILE A 506 -3.53 31.55 24.60
N PRO A 507 -2.89 31.69 23.42
CA PRO A 507 -3.39 32.55 22.33
C PRO A 507 -4.64 31.96 21.66
N ALA A 508 -5.22 32.72 20.72
CA ALA A 508 -6.28 32.19 19.87
C ALA A 508 -5.79 30.96 19.09
N MET A 509 -6.52 29.85 19.23
CA MET A 509 -6.21 28.60 18.56
C MET A 509 -6.78 28.58 17.13
N PRO A 510 -6.15 27.81 16.22
CA PRO A 510 -6.63 27.68 14.84
C PRO A 510 -8.07 27.22 14.76
N VAL A 511 -8.80 27.76 13.78
CA VAL A 511 -10.15 27.28 13.42
C VAL A 511 -10.13 25.82 12.96
N SER A 512 -9.02 25.37 12.37
CA SER A 512 -8.83 24.02 11.85
C SER A 512 -8.55 22.96 12.92
N LEU A 513 -8.42 23.35 14.19
CA LEU A 513 -8.05 22.43 15.25
C LEU A 513 -9.24 21.55 15.62
N THR A 514 -9.28 20.34 15.07
CA THR A 514 -10.43 19.42 15.17
C THR A 514 -10.15 18.20 16.04
N THR A 515 -8.91 17.71 16.07
CA THR A 515 -8.60 16.43 16.71
C THR A 515 -8.26 16.60 18.19
N ALA A 516 -7.11 17.21 18.48
CA ALA A 516 -6.64 17.31 19.85
C ALA A 516 -5.77 18.55 20.09
N LEU A 517 -5.96 19.15 21.26
CA LEU A 517 -5.09 20.16 21.85
C LEU A 517 -4.60 19.67 23.20
N ASN A 518 -3.31 19.37 23.30
CA ASN A 518 -2.69 18.93 24.53
C ASN A 518 -1.67 19.96 25.02
N LEU A 519 -2.00 20.63 26.11
CA LEU A 519 -1.15 21.59 26.82
C LEU A 519 -0.76 21.09 28.21
N SER A 520 -0.98 19.80 28.50
CA SER A 520 -0.78 19.25 29.84
C SER A 520 0.66 19.35 30.34
N HIS A 521 0.88 19.29 31.66
CA HIS A 521 2.22 19.28 32.25
C HIS A 521 3.09 20.45 31.74
N ASN A 522 2.62 21.67 31.98
CA ASN A 522 3.31 22.92 31.66
C ASN A 522 3.22 23.87 32.86
N SER A 523 3.61 25.13 32.66
CA SER A 523 3.58 26.20 33.66
C SER A 523 2.59 27.31 33.31
N PHE A 524 1.51 27.01 32.57
CA PHE A 524 0.47 27.99 32.27
C PHE A 524 -0.26 28.40 33.55
N SER A 525 -0.54 29.69 33.71
CA SER A 525 -1.10 30.26 34.95
C SER A 525 -2.17 31.30 34.67
N GLY A 526 -2.94 31.65 35.70
CA GLY A 526 -4.05 32.60 35.57
C GLY A 526 -5.32 31.95 35.02
N PRO A 527 -6.34 32.73 34.64
CA PRO A 527 -7.60 32.18 34.13
C PRO A 527 -7.44 31.50 32.78
N ILE A 528 -8.24 30.45 32.55
CA ILE A 528 -8.39 29.86 31.22
C ILE A 528 -9.04 30.94 30.31
N PRO A 529 -8.40 31.35 29.21
CA PRO A 529 -8.88 32.46 28.39
C PRO A 529 -10.10 32.07 27.54
N SER A 530 -11.24 32.75 27.79
CA SER A 530 -12.51 32.46 27.12
C SER A 530 -12.47 32.58 25.60
N SER A 531 -11.62 33.49 25.08
CA SER A 531 -11.50 33.79 23.65
C SER A 531 -10.64 32.79 22.86
N SER A 532 -9.80 32.00 23.54
CA SER A 532 -8.75 31.23 22.87
C SER A 532 -9.26 30.03 22.09
N PHE A 533 -10.48 29.55 22.40
CA PHE A 533 -11.07 28.35 21.80
C PHE A 533 -12.31 28.63 20.95
N VAL A 534 -12.74 29.90 20.86
CA VAL A 534 -14.03 30.29 20.23
C VAL A 534 -14.13 29.84 18.76
N ASN A 535 -12.99 29.74 18.07
CA ASN A 535 -12.92 29.38 16.67
C ASN A 535 -12.75 27.86 16.43
N SER A 536 -12.25 27.10 17.40
CA SER A 536 -11.92 25.67 17.26
C SER A 536 -13.12 24.76 17.59
N ARG A 537 -14.28 25.03 16.98
CA ARG A 537 -15.57 24.41 17.38
C ARG A 537 -15.64 22.89 17.17
N GLU A 538 -14.82 22.38 16.26
CA GLU A 538 -14.75 20.96 15.92
C GLU A 538 -13.78 20.18 16.83
N LEU A 539 -13.16 20.82 17.82
CA LEU A 539 -12.18 20.19 18.71
C LEU A 539 -12.79 19.03 19.52
N GLU A 540 -12.24 17.83 19.37
CA GLU A 540 -12.68 16.62 20.08
C GLU A 540 -12.01 16.43 21.45
N VAL A 541 -10.72 16.76 21.59
CA VAL A 541 -9.96 16.55 22.83
C VAL A 541 -9.24 17.82 23.27
N LEU A 542 -9.50 18.26 24.50
CA LEU A 542 -8.80 19.36 25.14
C LEU A 542 -8.19 18.91 26.47
N ASP A 543 -6.86 18.89 26.55
CA ASP A 543 -6.12 18.55 27.76
C ASP A 543 -5.32 19.76 28.26
N LEU A 544 -5.76 20.32 29.38
CA LEU A 544 -5.14 21.43 30.11
C LEU A 544 -4.61 20.98 31.48
N SER A 545 -4.53 19.67 31.71
CA SER A 545 -4.20 19.11 33.03
C SER A 545 -2.78 19.46 33.48
N ARG A 546 -2.54 19.46 34.80
CA ARG A 546 -1.20 19.64 35.39
C ARG A 546 -0.54 20.93 34.93
N ASN A 547 -1.24 22.02 35.18
CA ASN A 547 -0.80 23.39 35.00
C ASN A 547 -1.10 24.18 36.27
N ASN A 548 -0.89 25.50 36.23
CA ASN A 548 -1.19 26.43 37.32
C ASN A 548 -2.41 27.30 37.00
N PHE A 549 -3.37 26.82 36.19
CA PHE A 549 -4.57 27.60 35.87
C PHE A 549 -5.39 27.87 37.13
N SER A 550 -5.95 29.07 37.26
CA SER A 550 -6.69 29.54 38.42
C SER A 550 -8.01 30.20 38.04
N GLY A 551 -8.91 30.41 39.01
CA GLY A 551 -10.21 31.04 38.75
C GLY A 551 -11.26 30.06 38.23
N LEU A 552 -12.27 30.57 37.52
CA LEU A 552 -13.43 29.80 37.08
C LEU A 552 -13.18 29.07 35.74
N VAL A 553 -13.86 27.94 35.55
CA VAL A 553 -13.93 27.28 34.22
C VAL A 553 -14.84 28.11 33.30
N PRO A 554 -14.35 28.58 32.13
CA PRO A 554 -15.14 29.45 31.25
C PRO A 554 -16.35 28.74 30.65
N VAL A 555 -17.52 29.41 30.68
CA VAL A 555 -18.76 28.92 30.05
C VAL A 555 -18.60 28.77 28.53
N SER A 556 -17.68 29.52 27.91
CA SER A 556 -17.41 29.41 26.46
C SER A 556 -16.93 28.01 26.05
N LEU A 557 -16.36 27.20 26.94
CA LEU A 557 -15.95 25.82 26.63
C LEU A 557 -17.15 24.91 26.31
N ILE A 558 -18.37 25.25 26.75
CA ILE A 558 -19.60 24.52 26.37
C ILE A 558 -19.85 24.63 24.85
N THR A 559 -19.36 25.70 24.20
CA THR A 559 -19.59 25.94 22.76
C THR A 559 -18.81 24.99 21.85
N LEU A 560 -17.90 24.18 22.40
CA LEU A 560 -17.16 23.14 21.69
C LEU A 560 -18.06 21.90 21.52
N GLN A 561 -18.89 21.91 20.48
CA GLN A 561 -19.97 20.93 20.28
C GLN A 561 -19.46 19.50 20.08
N PHE A 562 -18.26 19.34 19.53
CA PHE A 562 -17.65 18.04 19.24
C PHE A 562 -16.72 17.54 20.34
N LEU A 563 -16.59 18.29 21.43
CA LEU A 563 -15.72 17.91 22.54
C LEU A 563 -16.19 16.58 23.15
N THR A 564 -15.27 15.65 23.28
CA THR A 564 -15.49 14.33 23.88
C THR A 564 -14.71 14.17 25.18
N ILE A 565 -13.53 14.79 25.27
CA ILE A 565 -12.65 14.73 26.44
C ILE A 565 -12.19 16.15 26.80
N LEU A 566 -12.42 16.53 28.05
CA LEU A 566 -11.91 17.75 28.66
C LEU A 566 -11.16 17.40 29.94
N ASP A 567 -9.84 17.44 29.92
CA ASP A 567 -9.03 17.21 31.13
C ASP A 567 -8.52 18.54 31.70
N LEU A 568 -9.00 18.88 32.89
CA LEU A 568 -8.63 20.06 33.68
C LEU A 568 -7.90 19.66 34.98
N SER A 569 -7.61 18.37 35.16
CA SER A 569 -7.12 17.86 36.44
C SER A 569 -5.80 18.50 36.88
N ASN A 570 -5.58 18.57 38.18
CA ASN A 570 -4.36 19.08 38.81
C ASN A 570 -4.04 20.52 38.36
N ASN A 571 -4.97 21.43 38.61
CA ASN A 571 -4.81 22.87 38.45
C ASN A 571 -5.25 23.57 39.76
N ASN A 572 -5.27 24.91 39.76
CA ASN A 572 -5.78 25.72 40.88
C ASN A 572 -7.17 26.31 40.57
N LEU A 573 -8.00 25.59 39.81
CA LEU A 573 -9.35 26.03 39.42
C LEU A 573 -10.30 25.98 40.61
N SER A 574 -11.28 26.87 40.60
CA SER A 574 -12.26 27.05 41.69
C SER A 574 -13.65 27.40 41.15
N GLY A 575 -14.65 27.40 42.02
CA GLY A 575 -16.04 27.72 41.66
C GLY A 575 -16.83 26.52 41.12
N THR A 576 -17.90 26.80 40.38
CA THR A 576 -18.83 25.78 39.86
C THR A 576 -18.49 25.37 38.44
N LEU A 577 -18.58 24.09 38.14
CA LEU A 577 -18.41 23.57 36.78
C LEU A 577 -19.60 23.97 35.88
N PRO A 578 -19.35 24.52 34.67
CA PRO A 578 -20.40 24.72 33.67
C PRO A 578 -21.05 23.39 33.25
N ASN A 579 -22.30 23.44 32.80
CA ASN A 579 -23.04 22.23 32.39
C ASN A 579 -22.65 21.82 30.96
N PHE A 580 -21.67 20.93 30.83
CA PHE A 580 -21.26 20.36 29.54
C PHE A 580 -22.28 19.35 29.01
N HIS A 581 -22.19 19.04 27.71
CA HIS A 581 -23.00 17.97 27.12
C HIS A 581 -22.71 16.62 27.81
N SER A 582 -23.71 15.73 27.86
CA SER A 582 -23.62 14.46 28.61
C SER A 582 -22.58 13.48 28.07
N TRP A 583 -22.14 13.63 26.82
CA TRP A 583 -21.09 12.82 26.21
C TRP A 583 -19.67 13.35 26.46
N VAL A 584 -19.52 14.55 27.02
CA VAL A 584 -18.20 15.10 27.34
C VAL A 584 -17.68 14.47 28.63
N ASN A 585 -16.58 13.75 28.55
CA ASN A 585 -15.86 13.27 29.73
C ASN A 585 -15.01 14.41 30.30
N VAL A 586 -15.50 15.05 31.37
CA VAL A 586 -14.82 16.16 32.04
C VAL A 586 -14.07 15.66 33.27
N ILE A 587 -12.74 15.78 33.26
CA ILE A 587 -11.85 15.33 34.34
C ILE A 587 -11.35 16.55 35.12
N ILE A 588 -11.72 16.65 36.40
CA ILE A 588 -11.43 17.84 37.24
C ILE A 588 -10.66 17.54 38.53
N THR A 589 -10.21 16.30 38.71
CA THR A 589 -9.54 15.85 39.94
C THR A 589 -8.35 16.74 40.31
N GLY A 590 -8.12 16.97 41.60
CA GLY A 590 -7.00 17.82 42.05
C GLY A 590 -7.22 19.33 41.88
N ASN A 591 -8.47 19.79 41.72
CA ASN A 591 -8.87 21.21 41.77
C ASN A 591 -9.79 21.47 42.97
N ALA A 592 -9.90 22.73 43.39
CA ALA A 592 -10.85 23.19 44.42
C ALA A 592 -12.22 23.54 43.81
N LEU A 593 -12.73 22.70 42.90
CA LEU A 593 -14.01 22.89 42.21
C LEU A 593 -15.15 22.29 43.02
N PHE A 594 -16.29 23.00 43.07
CA PHE A 594 -17.52 22.49 43.65
C PHE A 594 -18.31 21.72 42.59
N SER A 595 -18.48 20.41 42.77
CA SER A 595 -19.53 19.67 42.08
C SER A 595 -20.87 20.19 42.58
N ARG A 596 -21.79 20.56 41.68
CA ARG A 596 -23.13 21.00 42.09
C ARG A 596 -23.79 19.92 42.96
N GLU A 597 -24.46 20.39 44.01
CA GLU A 597 -25.22 19.61 44.98
C GLU A 597 -26.12 18.55 44.33
N ALA A 598 -26.10 17.36 44.92
CA ALA A 598 -27.11 16.35 44.72
C ALA A 598 -28.47 16.89 45.18
N THR A 599 -29.33 17.28 44.24
CA THR A 599 -30.77 17.20 44.50
C THR A 599 -31.20 15.75 44.30
N SER A 600 -31.23 15.03 45.42
CA SER A 600 -32.01 13.82 45.70
C SER A 600 -32.49 12.99 44.51
N ASN A 601 -31.80 11.88 44.25
CA ASN A 601 -32.36 10.57 44.57
C ASN A 601 -31.21 9.56 44.68
N SER A 602 -31.31 8.75 45.73
CA SER A 602 -30.42 7.66 46.09
C SER A 602 -30.12 6.75 44.89
N ASP A 603 -28.83 6.48 44.65
CA ASP A 603 -28.31 5.16 45.00
C ASP A 603 -26.79 5.14 45.05
N HIS A 604 -26.33 4.39 46.05
CA HIS A 604 -24.98 4.09 46.48
C HIS A 604 -23.90 4.05 45.38
N LEU A 605 -22.68 4.52 45.70
CA LEU A 605 -21.48 3.66 45.74
C LEU A 605 -20.19 4.42 46.15
N HIS A 606 -19.74 4.08 47.35
CA HIS A 606 -18.36 3.97 47.86
C HIS A 606 -17.24 4.89 47.33
N LEU A 607 -16.82 5.81 48.21
CA LEU A 607 -15.41 6.22 48.33
C LEU A 607 -14.54 5.01 48.69
N ASN A 608 -13.37 4.91 48.04
CA ASN A 608 -12.22 4.29 48.65
C ASN A 608 -10.94 5.04 48.26
N SER A 609 -10.36 5.71 49.26
CA SER A 609 -8.98 6.18 49.25
C SER A 609 -8.03 4.98 49.34
N LYS A 610 -7.14 4.81 48.36
CA LYS A 610 -5.85 4.15 48.59
C LYS A 610 -4.76 4.85 47.78
N THR A 611 -3.81 5.39 48.52
CA THR A 611 -2.48 5.81 48.07
C THR A 611 -1.75 4.63 47.43
N GLY A 612 -1.19 4.87 46.24
CA GLY A 612 -0.35 3.92 45.53
C GLY A 612 0.03 4.49 44.18
N ASN A 613 1.31 4.76 43.96
CA ASN A 613 1.88 5.25 42.70
C ASN A 613 1.40 4.38 41.52
N LYS A 614 0.45 4.90 40.75
CA LYS A 614 0.05 4.36 39.46
C LYS A 614 0.19 5.49 38.45
N ILE A 615 1.13 5.33 37.53
CA ILE A 615 1.14 6.09 36.28
C ILE A 615 -0.25 5.91 35.65
N SER A 616 -0.96 7.02 35.46
CA SER A 616 -2.37 7.04 35.12
C SER A 616 -2.61 6.37 33.76
N THR A 617 -3.50 5.38 33.74
CA THR A 617 -3.99 4.64 32.58
C THR A 617 -4.49 5.55 31.43
N VAL A 618 -4.77 6.83 31.72
CA VAL A 618 -5.22 7.85 30.75
C VAL A 618 -4.07 8.38 29.88
N SER A 619 -2.85 8.51 30.42
CA SER A 619 -1.66 8.85 29.62
C SER A 619 -1.36 7.78 28.58
N LEU A 620 -1.67 6.52 28.89
CA LEU A 620 -1.58 5.39 27.95
C LEU A 620 -2.60 5.49 26.82
N VAL A 621 -3.82 6.00 27.06
CA VAL A 621 -4.84 6.17 26.00
C VAL A 621 -4.49 7.31 25.05
N VAL A 622 -3.91 8.42 25.56
CA VAL A 622 -3.44 9.55 24.74
C VAL A 622 -2.19 9.17 23.94
N ILE A 623 -1.27 8.39 24.52
CA ILE A 623 -0.07 7.90 23.82
C ILE A 623 -0.42 6.79 22.81
N VAL A 624 -1.27 5.82 23.16
CA VAL A 624 -1.62 4.68 22.28
C VAL A 624 -2.60 5.10 21.19
N GLY A 625 -3.55 6.01 21.46
CA GLY A 625 -4.46 6.55 20.43
C GLY A 625 -3.72 7.36 19.35
N SER A 626 -2.68 8.11 19.73
CA SER A 626 -1.81 8.84 18.80
C SER A 626 -0.76 7.94 18.13
N PHE A 627 -0.31 6.86 18.77
CA PHE A 627 0.57 5.85 18.17
C PHE A 627 -0.18 5.00 17.13
N VAL A 628 -1.38 4.52 17.45
CA VAL A 628 -2.15 3.63 16.56
C VAL A 628 -2.72 4.38 15.36
N ASN A 629 -3.26 5.59 15.54
CA ASN A 629 -3.71 6.41 14.41
C ASN A 629 -2.54 7.01 13.61
N GLY A 630 -1.42 7.31 14.25
CA GLY A 630 -0.19 7.74 13.58
C GLY A 630 0.44 6.62 12.74
N ILE A 631 0.39 5.37 13.21
CA ILE A 631 0.83 4.18 12.46
C ILE A 631 -0.14 3.88 11.32
N ILE A 632 -1.45 3.84 11.57
CA ILE A 632 -2.46 3.59 10.53
C ILE A 632 -2.44 4.69 9.47
N ALA A 633 -2.31 5.96 9.85
CA ALA A 633 -2.17 7.06 8.90
C ALA A 633 -0.81 7.03 8.18
N SER A 634 0.28 6.59 8.83
CA SER A 634 1.59 6.43 8.18
C SER A 634 1.63 5.23 7.23
N PHE A 635 0.91 4.14 7.53
CA PHE A 635 0.73 3.00 6.62
C PHE A 635 -0.22 3.36 5.48
N CYS A 636 -1.32 4.06 5.73
CA CYS A 636 -2.22 4.56 4.69
C CYS A 636 -1.55 5.61 3.80
N LEU A 637 -0.72 6.50 4.36
CA LEU A 637 0.02 7.51 3.61
C LEU A 637 1.18 6.87 2.84
N ALA A 638 1.91 5.92 3.43
CA ALA A 638 2.91 5.13 2.70
C ALA A 638 2.26 4.32 1.57
N PHE A 639 1.10 3.70 1.79
CA PHE A 639 0.36 2.94 0.78
C PHE A 639 -0.21 3.86 -0.31
N LEU A 640 -0.76 5.02 0.05
CA LEU A 640 -1.26 6.03 -0.89
C LEU A 640 -0.13 6.70 -1.68
N ILE A 641 1.04 6.92 -1.07
CA ILE A 641 2.23 7.45 -1.75
C ILE A 641 2.84 6.39 -2.68
N THR A 642 2.89 5.12 -2.26
CA THR A 642 3.31 4.00 -3.13
C THR A 642 2.34 3.81 -4.30
N ALA A 643 1.05 4.08 -4.09
CA ALA A 643 0.03 4.11 -5.14
C ALA A 643 0.10 5.37 -6.02
N CYS A 644 0.50 6.53 -5.48
CA CYS A 644 0.64 7.80 -6.20
C CYS A 644 1.98 7.98 -6.94
N LEU A 645 3.03 7.22 -6.61
CA LEU A 645 4.30 7.19 -7.34
C LEU A 645 4.21 6.49 -8.70
N LYS A 646 3.06 5.87 -9.03
CA LYS A 646 2.70 5.62 -10.42
C LYS A 646 2.07 6.89 -11.02
N LYS A 647 2.90 7.84 -11.45
CA LYS A 647 2.49 8.84 -12.45
C LYS A 647 3.23 8.62 -13.78
N PRO A 648 2.52 8.80 -14.92
CA PRO A 648 3.01 8.47 -16.24
C PRO A 648 4.05 9.50 -16.70
N VAL A 649 5.05 9.01 -17.42
CA VAL A 649 6.15 9.84 -17.91
C VAL A 649 5.75 10.50 -19.21
N GLY A 650 5.69 11.83 -19.18
CA GLY A 650 5.66 12.69 -20.34
C GLY A 650 7.05 12.78 -20.98
N THR A 651 7.08 12.78 -22.31
CA THR A 651 8.25 13.05 -23.13
C THR A 651 8.00 14.31 -23.95
N ASP A 652 8.83 15.33 -23.73
CA ASP A 652 9.06 16.52 -24.57
C ASP A 652 10.56 16.46 -24.96
N ASN A 653 11.11 16.83 -26.13
CA ASN A 653 10.68 17.56 -27.33
C ASN A 653 11.72 17.31 -28.46
N GLU A 654 11.34 17.38 -29.74
CA GLU A 654 11.87 18.39 -30.70
C GLU A 654 11.36 18.26 -32.17
N HIS A 655 10.76 19.38 -32.63
CA HIS A 655 10.90 20.09 -33.91
C HIS A 655 10.50 19.50 -35.30
N ASN A 656 9.33 20.00 -35.76
CA ASN A 656 8.99 20.67 -37.05
C ASN A 656 8.77 19.93 -38.40
N ARG A 657 7.61 20.30 -39.01
CA ARG A 657 7.07 20.12 -40.40
C ARG A 657 6.59 18.69 -40.73
N THR A 658 5.41 18.43 -41.31
CA THR A 658 4.45 19.20 -42.14
C THR A 658 3.06 18.53 -42.06
N GLN A 659 2.01 19.30 -42.35
CA GLN A 659 0.59 18.94 -42.25
C GLN A 659 0.17 17.72 -43.09
N GLY A 660 -0.75 16.91 -42.54
CA GLY A 660 -1.49 15.86 -43.23
C GLY A 660 -2.55 15.23 -42.33
N THR A 661 -3.79 15.65 -42.48
CA THR A 661 -4.98 15.24 -41.72
C THR A 661 -5.26 13.73 -41.75
N MET A 662 -5.30 13.08 -40.58
CA MET A 662 -6.04 11.83 -40.35
C MET A 662 -6.73 11.86 -38.97
N ARG A 663 -8.05 11.72 -38.96
CA ARG A 663 -8.90 11.64 -37.76
C ARG A 663 -8.53 10.38 -36.98
N ARG A 664 -8.08 10.52 -35.73
CA ARG A 664 -7.87 9.44 -34.77
C ARG A 664 -9.09 9.31 -33.86
N LEU A 665 -9.73 8.14 -33.89
CA LEU A 665 -10.74 7.72 -32.94
C LEU A 665 -10.10 7.58 -31.55
N SER A 666 -10.64 8.31 -30.59
CA SER A 666 -10.33 8.25 -29.17
C SER A 666 -10.84 6.92 -28.57
N VAL A 667 -9.93 6.10 -28.07
CA VAL A 667 -10.26 5.01 -27.15
C VAL A 667 -10.08 5.56 -25.74
N GLU A 668 -11.20 5.78 -25.06
CA GLU A 668 -11.26 6.22 -23.66
C GLU A 668 -10.68 5.14 -22.73
N THR A 669 -9.63 5.50 -22.00
CA THR A 669 -9.17 4.78 -20.81
C THR A 669 -10.13 5.07 -19.64
N PRO A 670 -10.53 4.09 -18.81
CA PRO A 670 -11.43 4.34 -17.69
C PRO A 670 -10.77 5.25 -16.65
N SER A 671 -11.48 6.31 -16.24
CA SER A 671 -11.02 7.31 -15.29
C SER A 671 -10.92 6.76 -13.86
N LEU A 672 -9.97 7.33 -13.10
CA LEU A 672 -9.72 7.15 -11.66
C LEU A 672 -10.99 7.26 -10.79
N ASP A 673 -12.00 7.99 -11.27
CA ASP A 673 -13.30 8.17 -10.61
C ASP A 673 -14.08 6.86 -10.47
N ARG A 674 -13.94 5.92 -11.42
CA ARG A 674 -14.67 4.64 -11.40
C ARG A 674 -14.09 3.65 -10.37
N TYR A 675 -12.79 3.73 -10.11
CA TYR A 675 -12.12 2.94 -9.08
C TYR A 675 -12.45 3.47 -7.67
N LEU A 676 -12.52 4.80 -7.52
CA LEU A 676 -13.00 5.46 -6.30
C LEU A 676 -14.48 5.17 -6.03
N GLU A 677 -15.32 5.04 -7.07
CA GLU A 677 -16.72 4.65 -6.93
C GLU A 677 -16.89 3.17 -6.51
N MET A 678 -15.98 2.29 -6.95
CA MET A 678 -15.98 0.87 -6.57
C MET A 678 -15.53 0.66 -5.12
N VAL A 679 -14.52 1.41 -4.65
CA VAL A 679 -14.10 1.44 -3.24
C VAL A 679 -15.19 2.04 -2.35
N LYS A 680 -15.89 3.09 -2.81
CA LYS A 680 -17.08 3.63 -2.13
C LYS A 680 -18.22 2.62 -2.06
N ARG A 681 -18.45 1.80 -3.10
CA ARG A 681 -19.46 0.72 -3.10
C ARG A 681 -19.08 -0.45 -2.20
N TRP A 682 -17.79 -0.75 -2.05
CA TRP A 682 -17.30 -1.77 -1.12
C TRP A 682 -17.40 -1.30 0.35
N GLN A 683 -17.08 -0.04 0.62
CA GLN A 683 -17.32 0.62 1.92
C GLN A 683 -18.82 0.79 2.24
N TYR A 684 -19.68 0.90 1.22
CA TYR A 684 -21.14 0.94 1.37
C TYR A 684 -21.74 -0.46 1.59
N ALA A 685 -21.25 -1.50 0.90
CA ALA A 685 -21.67 -2.89 1.12
C ALA A 685 -21.29 -3.39 2.53
N ALA A 686 -20.11 -3.00 3.04
CA ALA A 686 -19.73 -3.23 4.44
C ALA A 686 -20.55 -2.42 5.47
N ARG A 687 -21.34 -1.43 5.02
CA ARG A 687 -22.25 -0.63 5.87
C ARG A 687 -23.72 -1.04 5.78
N VAL A 688 -24.15 -1.80 4.78
CA VAL A 688 -25.59 -1.97 4.45
C VAL A 688 -26.16 -3.38 4.72
N GLU A 689 -25.34 -4.41 4.91
CA GLU A 689 -25.83 -5.70 5.44
C GLU A 689 -25.17 -6.00 6.80
N GLY A 690 -25.97 -5.85 7.86
CA GLY A 690 -25.52 -5.83 9.26
C GLY A 690 -24.95 -7.15 9.78
N PRO A 691 -24.35 -7.10 10.98
CA PRO A 691 -25.17 -7.24 12.19
C PRO A 691 -25.10 -5.97 13.06
N TRP A 692 -26.07 -5.08 12.84
CA TRP A 692 -26.35 -3.89 13.65
C TRP A 692 -27.55 -4.07 14.59
N GLN A 693 -27.82 -5.29 15.06
CA GLN A 693 -28.90 -5.56 16.02
C GLN A 693 -28.49 -6.26 17.33
N GLN A 694 -27.20 -6.47 17.61
CA GLN A 694 -26.75 -6.93 18.94
C GLN A 694 -25.68 -6.03 19.62
N ARG A 695 -25.44 -4.81 19.12
CA ARG A 695 -24.46 -3.87 19.72
C ARG A 695 -25.07 -2.83 20.68
N ARG A 696 -26.24 -3.10 21.25
CA ARG A 696 -26.87 -2.20 22.24
C ARG A 696 -26.65 -2.60 23.70
N TYR A 697 -25.97 -3.71 23.96
CA TYR A 697 -25.79 -4.25 25.32
C TYR A 697 -24.35 -4.62 25.70
N MET A 698 -23.32 -4.18 24.97
CA MET A 698 -21.93 -4.40 25.39
C MET A 698 -21.34 -3.19 26.10
N THR A 699 -20.76 -3.44 27.27
CA THR A 699 -20.05 -2.45 28.07
C THR A 699 -18.66 -2.14 27.47
N PRO A 700 -18.05 -0.97 27.78
CA PRO A 700 -16.73 -0.58 27.24
C PRO A 700 -15.60 -1.59 27.51
N ILE A 701 -15.68 -2.38 28.60
CA ILE A 701 -14.71 -3.42 28.95
C ILE A 701 -14.78 -4.64 28.02
N GLU A 702 -15.96 -4.96 27.48
CA GLU A 702 -16.15 -6.07 26.54
C GLU A 702 -15.63 -5.72 25.14
N ARG A 703 -15.60 -4.43 24.78
CA ARG A 703 -14.93 -3.94 23.57
C ARG A 703 -13.41 -4.07 23.65
N TYR A 704 -12.84 -3.99 24.85
CA TYR A 704 -11.40 -4.12 25.08
C TYR A 704 -10.92 -5.59 24.98
N ARG A 705 -11.76 -6.57 25.32
CA ARG A 705 -11.42 -8.00 25.18
C ARG A 705 -11.49 -8.55 23.75
N ALA A 706 -12.31 -7.96 22.89
CA ALA A 706 -12.43 -8.38 21.48
C ALA A 706 -11.25 -7.92 20.60
N LEU A 707 -10.49 -6.91 21.05
CA LEU A 707 -9.28 -6.41 20.36
C LEU A 707 -7.99 -7.09 20.84
N ALA A 708 -8.03 -7.86 21.93
CA ALA A 708 -6.86 -8.55 22.50
C ALA A 708 -6.73 -10.02 22.02
N LEU A 709 -7.42 -10.43 20.96
CA LEU A 709 -7.39 -11.80 20.42
C LEU A 709 -6.88 -11.88 18.96
N TYR A 710 -6.24 -10.84 18.48
CA TYR A 710 -5.40 -10.86 17.28
C TYR A 710 -4.15 -10.01 17.54
N ASP A 711 -3.32 -10.52 18.45
CA ASP A 711 -1.87 -10.29 18.52
C ASP A 711 -1.21 -11.67 18.55
#